data_AF-A0A6C0HMH0-F1
#
_entry.id   AF-A0A6C0HMH0-F1
#
_cell.length_a   1.000
_cell.length_b   1.000
_cell.length_c   1.000
_cell.angle_alpha   90.00
_cell.angle_beta   90.00
_cell.angle_gamma   90.00
#
_symmetry.space_group_name_H-M   'P 1'
#
loop_
_entity.id
_entity.type
_entity.pdbx_description
1 polymer ?
#
loop_
_entity_poly.entity_id
_entity_poly.type
_entity_poly.pdbx_seq_one_letter_code
_entity_poly.pdbx_strand_id
1 'polypeptide(L)'
;MSVETQTSQVQVPSQFNNHLNSLVAQFYEFMGDCYIEYNLKKVDIRQTFIDYFMYKLYYNYGVKRRYLFTNIDSSDNGDNDSLSNAIDTVNDQIAGINVSPVVNSSEITDAISTPDTQEGTAVQSVITATQTPLSAPLLTPPPTSPYVVLYYVKTLKGYKTNAAITQLCRHLILDTTNMKILSLGIPKAVKLDDFLQRNSIIPTDITTSLILDDQGARDKLKYRVYKFPEGTMLTYNPSMQKLNTATITSKNDADNDEHDIADAGDHQVTAEDNIKREFADFLKYATRKKVGTSSFAGAKTFATMFEENNALANANLDNIPSELIDDTVLVFNIEHIENRMISTTVRNFNTLCAVYRFKTSSQANVEWSAISNIVFSEANSDANSEANIKIKDAFTLLGKDMVTPIHVANFKKQVSQFGVNLNLPEVISSFERQSGVSVGVGVGDANGSENGKVVVPIDQVNIEQLINIVDTKDKHFQGFILYGINGERTKIMNPKYKALKELKGNKPITLEPWNMKNLFFIYWKQMTDKNIETFLSEFQNDSYCQGPNNYINLFKWIAGCVQYFARALFNTYQAAFVKRTLKKMAIPYSMKPLCGDLHKAYLATGLPTSISMVEQFMFTLPAGKVFWRIFGTPQTLPPMAQS
;
A
#
# COMPACT_ATOMS: atom_id res chain seq x y z
N MET A 1 40.06 43.84 4.26
CA MET A 1 40.43 42.44 3.98
C MET A 1 39.25 41.57 4.38
N SER A 2 38.36 41.33 3.44
CA SER A 2 37.14 40.53 3.57
C SER A 2 37.36 39.27 2.74
N VAL A 3 37.40 38.11 3.41
CA VAL A 3 37.61 36.82 2.76
C VAL A 3 36.24 36.26 2.38
N GLU A 4 35.86 36.45 1.12
CA GLU A 4 34.76 35.72 0.50
C GLU A 4 35.14 34.24 0.40
N THR A 5 34.43 33.40 1.14
CA THR A 5 34.57 31.94 1.01
C THR A 5 33.58 31.49 -0.06
N GLN A 6 34.04 31.39 -1.30
CA GLN A 6 33.28 30.73 -2.36
C GLN A 6 33.23 29.23 -2.09
N THR A 7 32.12 28.73 -1.56
CA THR A 7 31.78 27.31 -1.58
C THR A 7 31.49 26.89 -3.01
N SER A 8 32.50 26.34 -3.69
CA SER A 8 32.35 25.66 -4.98
C SER A 8 31.44 24.44 -4.80
N GLN A 9 30.18 24.54 -5.22
CA GLN A 9 29.31 23.39 -5.39
C GLN A 9 29.84 22.57 -6.56
N VAL A 10 30.42 21.41 -6.26
CA VAL A 10 30.69 20.38 -7.28
C VAL A 10 29.32 19.85 -7.75
N GLN A 11 28.86 20.33 -8.90
CA GLN A 11 27.72 19.76 -9.62
C GLN A 11 28.10 18.34 -10.06
N VAL A 12 27.56 17.34 -9.36
CA VAL A 12 27.52 15.97 -9.86
C VAL A 12 26.47 15.92 -10.99
N PRO A 13 26.77 15.38 -12.18
CA PRO A 13 25.86 15.43 -13.32
C PRO A 13 24.47 14.85 -13.04
N SER A 14 23.46 15.51 -13.59
CA SER A 14 22.00 15.32 -13.45
C SER A 14 21.42 13.95 -13.86
N GLN A 15 22.25 12.95 -14.16
CA GLN A 15 21.78 11.68 -14.74
C GLN A 15 21.01 10.79 -13.75
N PHE A 16 21.15 11.00 -12.43
CA PHE A 16 20.55 10.14 -11.40
C PHE A 16 19.02 10.19 -11.26
N ASN A 17 18.35 11.10 -11.97
CA ASN A 17 17.02 11.58 -11.57
C ASN A 17 15.94 11.50 -12.65
N ASN A 18 16.29 11.01 -13.85
CA ASN A 18 15.37 11.05 -15.00
C ASN A 18 14.12 10.20 -14.79
N HIS A 19 14.21 9.06 -14.11
CA HIS A 19 13.07 8.17 -13.97
C HIS A 19 11.97 8.77 -13.09
N LEU A 20 12.30 9.19 -11.87
CA LEU A 20 11.31 9.76 -10.95
C LEU A 20 10.68 11.03 -11.53
N ASN A 21 11.50 11.91 -12.13
CA ASN A 21 11.01 13.14 -12.74
C ASN A 21 10.08 12.82 -13.93
N SER A 22 10.36 11.79 -14.72
CA SER A 22 9.46 11.32 -15.78
C SER A 22 8.13 10.79 -15.23
N LEU A 23 8.14 10.09 -14.08
CA LEU A 23 6.90 9.64 -13.44
C LEU A 23 6.05 10.83 -12.95
N VAL A 24 6.70 11.83 -12.36
CA VAL A 24 6.05 13.05 -11.88
C VAL A 24 5.50 13.87 -13.05
N ALA A 25 6.27 14.05 -14.12
CA ALA A 25 5.82 14.74 -15.32
C ALA A 25 4.56 14.12 -15.91
N GLN A 26 4.53 12.78 -16.09
CA GLN A 26 3.36 12.06 -16.59
C GLN A 26 2.15 12.17 -15.65
N PHE A 27 2.37 12.32 -14.33
CA PHE A 27 1.28 12.53 -13.38
C PHE A 27 0.63 13.90 -13.54
N TYR A 28 1.43 14.96 -13.72
CA TYR A 28 0.91 16.31 -13.95
C TYR A 28 0.35 16.51 -15.37
N GLU A 29 0.93 15.86 -16.38
CA GLU A 29 0.36 15.80 -17.73
C GLU A 29 -1.05 15.20 -17.70
N PHE A 30 -1.21 14.05 -17.03
CA PHE A 30 -2.51 13.42 -16.86
C PHE A 30 -3.49 14.27 -16.04
N MET A 31 -3.00 14.99 -15.02
CA MET A 31 -3.82 15.94 -14.27
C MET A 31 -4.32 17.08 -15.17
N GLY A 32 -3.47 17.60 -16.06
CA GLY A 32 -3.84 18.60 -17.06
C GLY A 32 -4.87 18.10 -18.06
N ASP A 33 -4.70 16.88 -18.58
CA ASP A 33 -5.72 16.25 -19.44
C ASP A 33 -7.07 16.10 -18.72
N CYS A 34 -7.05 15.70 -17.44
CA CYS A 34 -8.28 15.63 -16.64
C CYS A 34 -8.90 17.00 -16.42
N TYR A 35 -8.10 18.05 -16.24
CA TYR A 35 -8.57 19.42 -16.03
C TYR A 35 -9.24 19.98 -17.29
N ILE A 36 -8.65 19.73 -18.46
CA ILE A 36 -9.25 20.07 -19.76
C ILE A 36 -10.57 19.33 -19.93
N GLU A 37 -10.57 18.00 -19.71
CA GLU A 37 -11.78 17.18 -19.85
C GLU A 37 -12.91 17.63 -18.91
N TYR A 38 -12.57 17.99 -17.66
CA TYR A 38 -13.51 18.48 -16.66
C TYR A 38 -14.17 19.80 -17.05
N ASN A 39 -13.42 20.72 -17.66
CA ASN A 39 -13.96 22.02 -18.07
C ASN A 39 -14.70 21.97 -19.42
N LEU A 40 -14.33 21.04 -20.32
CA LEU A 40 -15.00 20.87 -21.62
C LEU A 40 -16.30 20.07 -21.52
N LYS A 41 -16.29 18.99 -20.74
CA LYS A 41 -17.53 18.27 -20.43
C LYS A 41 -18.28 19.14 -19.44
N LYS A 42 -19.57 19.39 -19.66
CA LYS A 42 -20.49 19.88 -18.61
C LYS A 42 -20.67 18.75 -17.58
N VAL A 43 -19.58 18.31 -16.97
CA VAL A 43 -19.57 17.37 -15.84
C VAL A 43 -20.56 17.95 -14.84
N ASP A 44 -21.39 17.08 -14.26
CA ASP A 44 -22.43 17.48 -13.31
C ASP A 44 -21.89 18.56 -12.37
N ILE A 45 -22.58 19.71 -12.32
CA ILE A 45 -22.20 20.93 -11.60
C ILE A 45 -21.90 20.64 -10.11
N ARG A 46 -22.36 19.48 -9.61
CA ARG A 46 -22.14 18.99 -8.26
C ARG A 46 -20.77 18.37 -8.00
N GLN A 47 -20.00 18.00 -9.03
CA GLN A 47 -18.69 17.36 -8.86
C GLN A 47 -17.55 18.36 -8.97
N THR A 48 -16.65 18.41 -8.00
CA THR A 48 -15.44 19.25 -8.09
C THR A 48 -14.41 18.66 -9.05
N PHE A 49 -13.48 19.47 -9.55
CA PHE A 49 -12.33 18.96 -10.32
C PHE A 49 -11.55 17.89 -9.54
N ILE A 50 -11.40 18.05 -8.21
CA ILE A 50 -10.72 17.07 -7.36
C ILE A 50 -11.42 15.72 -7.43
N ASP A 51 -12.73 15.70 -7.24
CA ASP A 51 -13.51 14.46 -7.28
C ASP A 51 -13.41 13.78 -8.65
N TYR A 52 -13.42 14.58 -9.71
CA TYR A 52 -13.28 14.12 -11.07
C TYR A 52 -11.89 13.49 -11.33
N PHE A 53 -10.82 14.19 -10.98
CA PHE A 53 -9.45 13.71 -11.10
C PHE A 53 -9.24 12.42 -10.30
N MET A 54 -9.76 12.37 -9.07
CA MET A 54 -9.67 11.19 -8.23
C MET A 54 -10.44 9.99 -8.79
N TYR A 55 -11.60 10.23 -9.39
CA TYR A 55 -12.35 9.19 -10.10
C TYR A 55 -11.56 8.62 -11.29
N LYS A 56 -10.92 9.50 -12.07
CA LYS A 56 -10.07 9.11 -13.21
C LYS A 56 -8.86 8.27 -12.76
N LEU A 57 -8.21 8.64 -11.65
CA LEU A 57 -7.13 7.86 -11.05
C LEU A 57 -7.58 6.44 -10.64
N TYR A 58 -8.75 6.32 -10.03
CA TYR A 58 -9.32 5.04 -9.64
C TYR A 58 -9.61 4.16 -10.86
N TYR A 59 -10.32 4.70 -11.85
CA TYR A 59 -10.79 3.94 -13.00
C TYR A 59 -9.66 3.56 -13.96
N ASN A 60 -8.74 4.48 -14.26
CA ASN A 60 -7.70 4.27 -15.29
C ASN A 60 -6.43 3.59 -14.75
N TYR A 61 -6.17 3.70 -13.45
CA TYR A 61 -4.90 3.29 -12.84
C TYR A 61 -5.05 2.44 -11.56
N GLY A 62 -6.28 2.21 -11.09
CA GLY A 62 -6.54 1.43 -9.87
C GLY A 62 -5.99 2.10 -8.61
N VAL A 63 -5.98 3.44 -8.58
CA VAL A 63 -5.48 4.24 -7.44
C VAL A 63 -6.66 4.63 -6.56
N LYS A 64 -6.64 4.20 -5.29
CA LYS A 64 -7.60 4.65 -4.27
C LYS A 64 -7.07 5.91 -3.58
N ARG A 65 -8.01 6.66 -3.00
CA ARG A 65 -7.75 7.86 -2.19
C ARG A 65 -8.17 7.65 -0.73
N ARG A 66 -7.53 8.37 0.17
CA ARG A 66 -7.95 8.54 1.56
C ARG A 66 -7.67 9.97 2.00
N TYR A 67 -8.69 10.69 2.44
CA TYR A 67 -8.55 12.04 2.98
C TYR A 67 -7.99 11.99 4.40
N LEU A 68 -7.13 12.94 4.75
CA LEU A 68 -6.57 13.07 6.11
C LEU A 68 -7.49 13.96 6.94
N PHE A 69 -8.33 13.40 7.81
CA PHE A 69 -9.26 14.20 8.61
C PHE A 69 -8.54 15.25 9.46
N THR A 70 -9.10 16.45 9.48
CA THR A 70 -8.68 17.54 10.37
C THR A 70 -9.54 17.64 11.63
N ASN A 71 -10.75 17.05 11.67
CA ASN A 71 -11.62 17.03 12.85
C ASN A 71 -11.73 15.62 13.44
N ILE A 72 -11.36 15.46 14.71
CA ILE A 72 -11.70 14.29 15.53
C ILE A 72 -12.58 14.82 16.67
N ASP A 73 -13.85 14.41 16.69
CA ASP A 73 -14.71 14.58 17.86
C ASP A 73 -14.18 13.65 18.97
N SER A 74 -13.91 14.21 20.15
CA SER A 74 -13.23 13.56 21.28
C SER A 74 -14.09 12.54 22.05
N SER A 75 -15.16 12.00 21.46
CA SER A 75 -16.09 11.12 22.16
C SER A 75 -15.81 9.61 22.04
N ASP A 76 -14.83 9.18 21.24
CA ASP A 76 -14.55 7.74 21.04
C ASP A 76 -13.17 7.36 21.59
N ASN A 77 -13.14 7.10 22.89
CA ASN A 77 -12.00 6.49 23.56
C ASN A 77 -11.81 5.05 23.07
N GLY A 78 -10.80 4.86 22.22
CA GLY A 78 -10.12 3.57 22.08
C GLY A 78 -10.65 2.63 21.00
N ASP A 79 -10.64 3.05 19.73
CA ASP A 79 -10.32 2.16 18.61
C ASP A 79 -10.18 2.97 17.29
N ASN A 80 -8.99 3.54 17.05
CA ASN A 80 -8.69 4.29 15.81
C ASN A 80 -8.78 3.45 14.51
N ASP A 81 -8.99 2.13 14.61
CA ASP A 81 -9.27 1.28 13.45
C ASP A 81 -10.75 1.37 12.99
N SER A 82 -11.69 1.81 13.84
CA SER A 82 -13.13 1.86 13.53
C SER A 82 -13.48 2.93 12.49
N LEU A 83 -12.96 4.15 12.63
CA LEU A 83 -13.24 5.28 11.74
C LEU A 83 -12.65 5.06 10.34
N SER A 84 -11.47 4.43 10.27
CA SER A 84 -10.80 4.13 8.99
C SER A 84 -11.52 3.02 8.18
N ASN A 85 -12.23 2.12 8.86
CA ASN A 85 -12.99 1.03 8.25
C ASN A 85 -14.40 1.48 7.80
N ALA A 86 -15.00 2.48 8.47
CA ALA A 86 -16.30 3.04 8.08
C ALA A 86 -16.27 3.66 6.67
N ILE A 87 -15.16 4.29 6.27
CA ILE A 87 -15.02 4.97 4.98
C ILE A 87 -14.72 3.99 3.83
N ASP A 88 -14.02 2.88 4.09
CA ASP A 88 -13.84 1.83 3.08
C ASP A 88 -15.20 1.19 2.71
N THR A 89 -16.15 1.17 3.66
CA THR A 89 -17.52 0.66 3.45
C THR A 89 -18.40 1.60 2.61
N VAL A 90 -18.26 2.91 2.76
CA VAL A 90 -19.01 3.92 1.94
C VAL A 90 -18.51 3.94 0.49
N ASN A 91 -17.22 3.76 0.26
CA ASN A 91 -16.65 3.71 -1.09
C ASN A 91 -17.10 2.48 -1.90
N ASP A 92 -17.31 1.33 -1.24
CA ASP A 92 -17.86 0.14 -1.88
C ASP A 92 -19.36 0.28 -2.20
N GLN A 93 -20.08 1.16 -1.50
CA GLN A 93 -21.50 1.47 -1.78
C GLN A 93 -21.68 2.44 -2.97
N ILE A 94 -20.78 3.41 -3.16
CA ILE A 94 -20.84 4.33 -4.32
C ILE A 94 -20.52 3.58 -5.64
N ALA A 95 -19.68 2.53 -5.59
CA ALA A 95 -19.38 1.68 -6.74
C ALA A 95 -20.56 0.76 -7.16
N GLY A 96 -21.62 0.66 -6.34
CA GLY A 96 -22.82 -0.12 -6.61
C GLY A 96 -23.93 0.63 -7.35
N ILE A 97 -23.75 1.93 -7.63
CA ILE A 97 -24.73 2.71 -8.38
C ILE A 97 -24.53 2.44 -9.89
N ASN A 98 -25.39 1.57 -10.41
CA ASN A 98 -25.40 1.18 -11.81
C ASN A 98 -25.96 2.34 -12.66
N VAL A 99 -25.09 3.08 -13.35
CA VAL A 99 -25.51 4.05 -14.37
C VAL A 99 -25.37 3.36 -15.73
N SER A 100 -26.50 2.96 -16.31
CA SER A 100 -26.55 2.37 -17.65
C SER A 100 -26.02 3.37 -18.70
N PRO A 101 -25.22 2.92 -19.69
CA PRO A 101 -24.76 3.79 -20.76
C PRO A 101 -25.90 4.10 -21.74
N VAL A 102 -26.08 5.39 -22.05
CA VAL A 102 -26.87 5.87 -23.19
C VAL A 102 -26.12 5.49 -24.47
N VAL A 103 -26.70 4.59 -25.27
CA VAL A 103 -26.21 4.25 -26.61
C VAL A 103 -26.73 5.30 -27.58
N ASN A 104 -25.82 6.09 -28.15
CA ASN A 104 -26.11 6.90 -29.33
C ASN A 104 -25.99 6.00 -30.57
N SER A 105 -27.12 5.75 -31.24
CA SER A 105 -27.18 5.14 -32.56
C SER A 105 -27.30 6.24 -33.61
N SER A 106 -26.25 6.43 -34.40
CA SER A 106 -26.33 7.15 -35.68
C SER A 106 -25.44 6.43 -36.68
N GLU A 107 -26.07 5.64 -37.56
CA GLU A 107 -25.67 5.39 -38.94
C GLU A 107 -26.56 4.27 -39.50
N ILE A 108 -27.44 4.63 -40.43
CA ILE A 108 -27.75 3.95 -41.71
C ILE A 108 -28.82 4.82 -42.39
N THR A 109 -28.39 5.55 -43.42
CA THR A 109 -29.22 6.12 -44.48
C THR A 109 -29.28 5.12 -45.62
N ASP A 110 -30.48 4.77 -46.11
CA ASP A 110 -30.91 5.09 -47.48
C ASP A 110 -32.21 4.37 -47.90
N ALA A 111 -33.17 5.21 -48.27
CA ALA A 111 -34.02 5.18 -49.47
C ALA A 111 -35.15 4.13 -49.68
N ILE A 112 -36.29 4.72 -50.11
CA ILE A 112 -37.31 4.25 -51.08
C ILE A 112 -38.76 4.00 -50.55
N SER A 113 -39.63 4.93 -50.99
CA SER A 113 -41.07 4.87 -51.37
C SER A 113 -42.20 4.46 -50.39
N THR A 114 -43.19 5.36 -50.34
CA THR A 114 -44.64 5.30 -49.97
C THR A 114 -45.47 4.16 -50.62
N PRO A 115 -46.80 3.98 -50.37
CA PRO A 115 -47.71 4.46 -49.30
C PRO A 115 -48.69 3.37 -48.72
N ASP A 116 -49.60 3.82 -47.84
CA ASP A 116 -51.02 3.41 -47.67
C ASP A 116 -51.51 2.52 -46.49
N THR A 117 -52.59 3.05 -45.90
CA THR A 117 -53.77 2.42 -45.25
C THR A 117 -53.73 1.82 -43.83
N GLN A 118 -54.44 2.54 -42.95
CA GLN A 118 -55.62 2.16 -42.16
C GLN A 118 -55.60 1.13 -41.01
N GLU A 119 -56.37 1.55 -39.99
CA GLU A 119 -57.14 0.79 -38.98
C GLU A 119 -56.44 0.14 -37.79
N GLY A 120 -57.01 0.35 -36.59
CA GLY A 120 -56.75 -0.51 -35.43
C GLY A 120 -56.93 0.14 -34.06
N THR A 121 -58.12 -0.01 -33.50
CA THR A 121 -58.66 0.50 -32.23
C THR A 121 -58.05 -0.11 -30.94
N ALA A 122 -58.06 0.70 -29.86
CA ALA A 122 -58.15 0.35 -28.42
C ALA A 122 -56.92 -0.34 -27.76
N VAL A 123 -56.59 -0.18 -26.47
CA VAL A 123 -57.35 0.01 -25.24
C VAL A 123 -56.47 0.79 -24.24
N GLN A 124 -57.05 1.81 -23.62
CA GLN A 124 -56.53 2.52 -22.47
C GLN A 124 -56.69 1.65 -21.22
N SER A 125 -55.61 1.38 -20.48
CA SER A 125 -55.72 0.92 -19.09
C SER A 125 -54.83 1.76 -18.19
N VAL A 126 -55.51 2.40 -17.25
CA VAL A 126 -54.97 3.26 -16.19
C VAL A 126 -54.44 2.35 -15.08
N ILE A 127 -53.16 2.47 -14.74
CA ILE A 127 -52.62 1.96 -13.47
C ILE A 127 -52.12 3.15 -12.68
N THR A 128 -52.93 3.56 -11.70
CA THR A 128 -52.56 4.54 -10.68
C THR A 128 -51.73 3.82 -9.61
N ALA A 129 -50.43 4.08 -9.56
CA ALA A 129 -49.55 3.65 -8.48
C ALA A 129 -49.24 4.85 -7.58
N THR A 130 -49.85 4.86 -6.39
CA THR A 130 -49.53 5.76 -5.28
C THR A 130 -48.14 5.42 -4.73
N GLN A 131 -47.13 6.24 -5.07
CA GLN A 131 -45.83 6.21 -4.41
C GLN A 131 -45.84 7.11 -3.17
N THR A 132 -45.64 6.50 -2.01
CA THR A 132 -45.22 7.19 -0.78
C THR A 132 -43.72 7.47 -0.89
N PRO A 133 -43.24 8.71 -0.68
CA PRO A 133 -41.81 8.99 -0.76
C PRO A 133 -41.12 8.51 0.53
N LEU A 134 -40.28 7.48 0.42
CA LEU A 134 -39.25 7.21 1.43
C LEU A 134 -38.26 8.36 1.42
N SER A 135 -38.14 9.04 2.56
CA SER A 135 -37.17 10.08 2.84
C SER A 135 -35.76 9.49 2.74
N ALA A 136 -34.98 9.90 1.73
CA ALA A 136 -33.56 9.61 1.70
C ALA A 136 -32.87 10.36 2.87
N PRO A 137 -31.94 9.75 3.61
CA PRO A 137 -31.19 10.45 4.64
C PRO A 137 -30.36 11.56 4.00
N LEU A 138 -30.43 12.77 4.57
CA LEU A 138 -29.55 13.87 4.19
C LEU A 138 -28.09 13.42 4.29
N LEU A 139 -27.41 13.33 3.15
CA LEU A 139 -25.96 13.18 3.09
C LEU A 139 -25.35 14.45 3.67
N THR A 140 -24.70 14.33 4.83
CA THR A 140 -23.81 15.37 5.36
C THR A 140 -22.73 15.69 4.33
N PRO A 141 -22.35 16.97 4.13
CA PRO A 141 -21.30 17.33 3.19
C PRO A 141 -20.00 16.58 3.52
N PRO A 142 -19.26 16.08 2.52
CA PRO A 142 -18.03 15.34 2.76
C PRO A 142 -16.99 16.25 3.45
N PRO A 143 -16.20 15.70 4.39
CA PRO A 143 -15.23 16.47 5.15
C PRO A 143 -14.14 17.08 4.25
N THR A 144 -13.90 18.37 4.46
CA THR A 144 -13.08 19.28 3.64
C THR A 144 -11.59 19.19 3.93
N SER A 145 -11.02 17.98 4.02
CA SER A 145 -9.57 17.89 4.16
C SER A 145 -8.89 18.18 2.82
N PRO A 146 -7.93 19.13 2.78
CA PRO A 146 -7.17 19.41 1.58
C PRO A 146 -6.09 18.36 1.30
N TYR A 147 -5.89 17.36 2.17
CA TYR A 147 -4.78 16.42 2.03
C TYR A 147 -5.28 15.02 1.72
N VAL A 148 -4.74 14.44 0.63
CA VAL A 148 -5.17 13.14 0.12
C VAL A 148 -4.00 12.19 -0.01
N VAL A 149 -4.14 11.00 0.57
CA VAL A 149 -3.23 9.87 0.38
C VAL A 149 -3.67 9.05 -0.82
N LEU A 150 -2.80 8.90 -1.80
CA LEU A 150 -3.00 8.08 -2.99
C LEU A 150 -2.19 6.78 -2.91
N TYR A 151 -2.87 5.66 -3.18
CA TYR A 151 -2.23 4.34 -3.20
C TYR A 151 -2.91 3.38 -4.19
N TYR A 152 -2.11 2.61 -4.94
CA TYR A 152 -2.67 1.62 -5.86
C TYR A 152 -3.20 0.36 -5.17
N VAL A 153 -4.22 -0.25 -5.77
CA VAL A 153 -4.83 -1.51 -5.34
C VAL A 153 -4.82 -2.52 -6.49
N LYS A 154 -4.11 -3.64 -6.31
CA LYS A 154 -3.84 -4.63 -7.37
C LYS A 154 -5.09 -5.35 -7.88
N THR A 155 -6.16 -5.41 -7.09
CA THR A 155 -7.40 -6.13 -7.41
C THR A 155 -8.38 -5.29 -8.24
N LEU A 156 -8.10 -4.00 -8.45
CA LEU A 156 -8.96 -3.13 -9.24
C LEU A 156 -8.68 -3.32 -10.73
N LYS A 157 -9.74 -3.29 -11.56
CA LYS A 157 -9.66 -3.45 -13.02
C LYS A 157 -8.72 -2.44 -13.69
N GLY A 158 -8.69 -1.21 -13.18
CA GLY A 158 -7.82 -0.15 -13.71
C GLY A 158 -6.33 -0.31 -13.39
N TYR A 159 -5.94 -1.23 -12.51
CA TYR A 159 -4.54 -1.34 -12.06
C TYR A 159 -3.60 -1.80 -13.19
N LYS A 160 -2.63 -0.93 -13.52
CA LYS A 160 -1.62 -1.18 -14.56
C LYS A 160 -0.22 -1.22 -13.94
N THR A 161 0.34 -2.42 -13.76
CA THR A 161 1.59 -2.64 -13.00
C THR A 161 2.76 -1.72 -13.40
N ASN A 162 2.91 -1.43 -14.69
CA ASN A 162 4.03 -0.67 -15.25
C ASN A 162 3.65 0.76 -15.66
N ALA A 163 2.39 1.19 -15.49
CA ALA A 163 2.00 2.57 -15.81
C ALA A 163 2.65 3.56 -14.85
N ALA A 164 3.14 4.69 -15.34
CA ALA A 164 3.89 5.66 -14.55
C ALA A 164 3.12 6.15 -13.31
N ILE A 165 1.85 6.51 -13.49
CA ILE A 165 0.96 6.95 -12.41
C ILE A 165 0.78 5.87 -11.35
N THR A 166 0.59 4.61 -11.74
CA THR A 166 0.49 3.48 -10.80
C THR A 166 1.81 3.25 -10.05
N GLN A 167 2.96 3.46 -10.69
CA GLN A 167 4.27 3.34 -10.05
C GLN A 167 4.52 4.45 -9.03
N LEU A 168 4.18 5.70 -9.38
CA LEU A 168 4.30 6.89 -8.54
C LEU A 168 3.34 6.82 -7.34
N CYS A 169 2.06 6.53 -7.60
CA CYS A 169 1.00 6.39 -6.59
C CYS A 169 1.09 5.06 -5.81
N ARG A 170 2.31 4.58 -5.54
CA ARG A 170 2.54 3.51 -4.57
C ARG A 170 2.23 3.99 -3.15
N HIS A 171 2.66 5.21 -2.86
CA HIS A 171 2.36 6.02 -1.68
C HIS A 171 2.69 7.47 -2.02
N LEU A 172 1.67 8.31 -2.16
CA LEU A 172 1.81 9.74 -2.44
C LEU A 172 0.81 10.50 -1.57
N ILE A 173 1.24 11.63 -0.98
CA ILE A 173 0.34 12.57 -0.30
C ILE A 173 0.30 13.84 -1.14
N LEU A 174 -0.92 14.23 -1.53
CA LEU A 174 -1.20 15.40 -2.36
C LEU A 174 -1.94 16.45 -1.52
N ASP A 175 -1.49 17.69 -1.58
CA ASP A 175 -2.26 18.86 -1.18
C ASP A 175 -3.14 19.28 -2.36
N THR A 176 -4.45 19.16 -2.22
CA THR A 176 -5.41 19.48 -3.28
C THR A 176 -5.72 20.97 -3.39
N THR A 177 -5.22 21.82 -2.48
CA THR A 177 -5.42 23.28 -2.57
C THR A 177 -4.54 23.92 -3.63
N ASN A 178 -3.37 23.34 -3.86
CA ASN A 178 -2.34 23.83 -4.79
C ASN A 178 -1.73 22.71 -5.65
N MET A 179 -2.30 21.51 -5.57
CA MET A 179 -1.85 20.30 -6.28
C MET A 179 -0.38 19.96 -6.03
N LYS A 180 0.19 20.35 -4.89
CA LYS A 180 1.57 20.04 -4.49
C LYS A 180 1.67 18.61 -3.95
N ILE A 181 2.70 17.87 -4.36
CA ILE A 181 3.07 16.63 -3.68
C ILE A 181 3.76 17.00 -2.36
N LEU A 182 3.18 16.57 -1.24
CA LEU A 182 3.73 16.80 0.11
C LEU A 182 4.64 15.66 0.55
N SER A 183 4.35 14.43 0.10
CA SER A 183 5.10 13.26 0.52
C SER A 183 5.07 12.16 -0.52
N LEU A 184 6.16 11.40 -0.60
CA LEU A 184 6.33 10.32 -1.56
C LEU A 184 7.11 9.15 -0.94
N GLY A 185 6.57 7.94 -1.07
CA GLY A 185 7.32 6.72 -0.78
C GLY A 185 8.07 6.24 -2.02
N ILE A 186 9.07 5.36 -1.86
CA ILE A 186 9.83 4.87 -3.03
C ILE A 186 8.90 4.27 -4.09
N PRO A 187 8.95 4.77 -5.34
CA PRO A 187 8.14 4.26 -6.45
C PRO A 187 8.24 2.76 -6.61
N LYS A 188 7.21 2.17 -7.21
CA LYS A 188 7.18 0.73 -7.47
C LYS A 188 8.37 0.33 -8.35
N ALA A 189 9.02 -0.78 -8.03
CA ALA A 189 10.06 -1.36 -8.87
C ALA A 189 9.46 -1.84 -10.20
N VAL A 190 10.22 -1.70 -11.28
CA VAL A 190 9.90 -2.20 -12.62
C VAL A 190 10.23 -3.70 -12.68
N LYS A 191 9.70 -4.41 -13.69
CA LYS A 191 10.09 -5.82 -13.90
C LYS A 191 11.55 -5.91 -14.36
N LEU A 192 12.19 -7.05 -14.12
CA LEU A 192 13.58 -7.26 -14.54
C LEU A 192 13.74 -7.12 -16.05
N ASP A 193 12.89 -7.77 -16.84
CA ASP A 193 12.98 -7.70 -18.31
C ASP A 193 12.83 -6.26 -18.83
N ASP A 194 11.85 -5.51 -18.31
CA ASP A 194 11.65 -4.09 -18.67
C ASP A 194 12.88 -3.24 -18.30
N PHE A 195 13.49 -3.50 -17.15
CA PHE A 195 14.70 -2.81 -16.70
C PHE A 195 15.87 -3.08 -17.64
N LEU A 196 16.09 -4.35 -18.00
CA LEU A 196 17.17 -4.76 -18.89
C LEU A 196 16.97 -4.17 -20.29
N GLN A 197 15.75 -4.20 -20.81
CA GLN A 197 15.43 -3.60 -22.11
C GLN A 197 15.71 -2.10 -22.14
N ARG A 198 15.25 -1.33 -21.14
CA ARG A 198 15.44 0.14 -21.08
C ARG A 198 16.89 0.57 -20.95
N ASN A 199 17.72 -0.26 -20.33
CA ASN A 199 19.14 0.00 -20.14
C ASN A 199 20.02 -0.68 -21.21
N SER A 200 19.39 -1.36 -22.18
CA SER A 200 20.06 -2.13 -23.24
C SER A 200 21.09 -3.10 -22.66
N ILE A 201 20.66 -3.90 -21.69
CA ILE A 201 21.47 -4.92 -21.01
C ILE A 201 21.03 -6.29 -21.50
N ILE A 202 21.96 -7.07 -22.02
CA ILE A 202 21.77 -8.47 -22.37
C ILE A 202 22.16 -9.31 -21.14
N PRO A 203 21.28 -10.19 -20.62
CA PRO A 203 21.53 -10.88 -19.36
C PRO A 203 22.82 -11.71 -19.29
N THR A 204 23.24 -12.25 -20.44
CA THR A 204 24.37 -13.16 -20.57
C THR A 204 25.69 -12.44 -20.90
N ASP A 205 25.65 -11.16 -21.26
CA ASP A 205 26.82 -10.41 -21.71
C ASP A 205 27.12 -9.22 -20.78
N ILE A 206 28.19 -9.35 -20.00
CA ILE A 206 28.65 -8.33 -19.06
C ILE A 206 29.02 -7.02 -19.75
N THR A 207 29.47 -7.05 -21.00
CA THR A 207 29.91 -5.83 -21.71
C THR A 207 28.74 -4.86 -21.92
N THR A 208 27.54 -5.38 -22.12
CA THR A 208 26.31 -4.57 -22.25
C THR A 208 25.84 -3.91 -20.94
N SER A 209 26.34 -4.40 -19.80
CA SER A 209 26.08 -3.82 -18.47
C SER A 209 27.00 -2.65 -18.15
N LEU A 210 28.06 -2.43 -18.93
CA LEU A 210 29.06 -1.40 -18.71
C LEU A 210 28.77 -0.17 -19.56
N ILE A 211 29.14 0.99 -19.01
CA ILE A 211 29.28 2.25 -19.72
C ILE A 211 30.72 2.27 -20.22
N LEU A 212 30.86 2.38 -21.54
CA LEU A 212 32.14 2.58 -22.18
C LEU A 212 32.47 4.07 -22.14
N ASP A 213 33.71 4.41 -21.82
CA ASP A 213 34.20 5.77 -22.02
C ASP A 213 34.42 6.09 -23.50
N ASP A 214 34.79 7.33 -23.80
CA ASP A 214 35.03 7.82 -25.17
C ASP A 214 36.18 7.06 -25.88
N GLN A 215 37.00 6.31 -25.13
CA GLN A 215 38.09 5.48 -25.64
C GLN A 215 37.71 3.99 -25.72
N GLY A 216 36.46 3.63 -25.41
CA GLY A 216 35.97 2.26 -25.42
C GLY A 216 36.44 1.41 -24.23
N ALA A 217 37.08 2.01 -23.23
CA ALA A 217 37.46 1.34 -21.99
C ALA A 217 36.29 1.31 -21.00
N ARG A 218 36.33 0.33 -20.09
CA ARG A 218 35.27 0.05 -19.12
C ARG A 218 35.31 1.12 -18.03
N ASP A 219 34.31 2.01 -17.96
CA ASP A 219 34.21 3.00 -16.88
C ASP A 219 33.40 2.45 -15.69
N LYS A 220 32.08 2.27 -15.87
CA LYS A 220 31.14 1.99 -14.77
C LYS A 220 29.99 1.10 -15.19
N LEU A 221 29.42 0.34 -14.26
CA LEU A 221 28.16 -0.36 -14.48
C LEU A 221 27.00 0.64 -14.68
N LYS A 222 26.06 0.28 -15.56
CA LYS A 222 24.78 0.98 -15.76
C LYS A 222 23.83 0.88 -14.56
N TYR A 223 24.20 0.11 -13.54
CA TYR A 223 23.44 -0.08 -12.32
C TYR A 223 24.33 -0.32 -11.10
N ARG A 224 23.76 -0.11 -9.92
CA ARG A 224 24.34 -0.50 -8.63
C ARG A 224 23.56 -1.64 -8.03
N VAL A 225 24.26 -2.57 -7.39
CA VAL A 225 23.67 -3.73 -6.72
C VAL A 225 23.65 -3.50 -5.22
N TYR A 226 22.47 -3.64 -4.63
CA TYR A 226 22.28 -3.57 -3.19
C TYR A 226 21.67 -4.87 -2.69
N LYS A 227 22.01 -5.24 -1.45
CA LYS A 227 21.25 -6.26 -0.74
C LYS A 227 19.79 -5.86 -0.64
N PHE A 228 18.88 -6.82 -0.80
CA PHE A 228 17.47 -6.59 -0.51
C PHE A 228 17.20 -6.95 0.95
N PRO A 229 17.13 -5.97 1.88
CA PRO A 229 16.78 -6.25 3.26
C PRO A 229 15.33 -6.70 3.39
N GLU A 230 15.06 -7.48 4.44
CA GLU A 230 13.70 -7.68 4.92
C GLU A 230 13.17 -6.37 5.55
N GLY A 231 11.88 -6.33 5.86
CA GLY A 231 11.30 -5.23 6.63
C GLY A 231 10.24 -4.43 5.90
N THR A 232 9.88 -3.31 6.51
CA THR A 232 8.78 -2.46 6.06
C THR A 232 9.27 -1.05 5.75
N MET A 233 8.79 -0.52 4.64
CA MET A 233 9.06 0.86 4.27
C MET A 233 8.24 1.81 5.14
N LEU A 234 8.91 2.77 5.77
CA LEU A 234 8.31 3.90 6.48
C LEU A 234 8.79 5.20 5.85
N THR A 235 7.86 6.13 5.66
CA THR A 235 8.12 7.50 5.25
C THR A 235 8.14 8.38 6.49
N TYR A 236 9.15 9.23 6.62
CA TYR A 236 9.29 10.25 7.65
C TYR A 236 9.30 11.63 7.00
N ASN A 237 8.35 12.49 7.37
CA ASN A 237 8.19 13.85 6.88
C ASN A 237 7.79 14.79 8.03
N PRO A 238 8.73 15.46 8.68
CA PRO A 238 8.43 16.35 9.80
C PRO A 238 7.64 17.60 9.36
N SER A 239 7.68 17.98 8.07
CA SER A 239 6.87 19.11 7.58
C SER A 239 5.37 18.85 7.66
N MET A 240 4.94 17.58 7.73
CA MET A 240 3.53 17.22 7.90
C MET A 240 2.96 17.63 9.26
N GLN A 241 3.81 17.84 10.27
CA GLN A 241 3.39 18.32 11.59
C GLN A 241 2.88 19.76 11.56
N LYS A 242 3.32 20.54 10.56
CA LYS A 242 2.93 21.94 10.36
C LYS A 242 1.55 22.07 9.73
N LEU A 243 0.96 20.97 9.24
CA LEU A 243 -0.37 21.00 8.65
C LEU A 243 -1.40 21.23 9.74
N ASN A 244 -2.28 22.20 9.53
CA ASN A 244 -3.26 22.65 10.52
C ASN A 244 -4.28 21.54 10.81
N THR A 245 -4.03 20.77 11.86
CA THR A 245 -4.99 19.81 12.44
C THR A 245 -5.98 20.62 13.27
N ALA A 246 -7.27 20.52 12.95
CA ALA A 246 -8.26 21.45 13.47
C ALA A 246 -8.42 21.38 15.00
N THR A 247 -8.96 22.48 15.51
CA THR A 247 -9.42 22.74 16.86
C THR A 247 -10.25 21.58 17.41
N ILE A 248 -9.76 20.92 18.45
CA ILE A 248 -10.58 20.02 19.27
C ILE A 248 -11.60 20.91 19.99
N THR A 249 -12.88 20.83 19.64
CA THR A 249 -13.96 21.42 20.45
C THR A 249 -14.36 20.42 21.52
N SER A 250 -13.87 20.61 22.74
CA SER A 250 -14.47 20.00 23.91
C SER A 250 -15.87 20.61 24.09
N LYS A 251 -16.92 19.85 23.73
CA LYS A 251 -18.24 20.12 24.32
C LYS A 251 -18.15 19.69 25.78
N ASN A 252 -17.90 20.67 26.65
CA ASN A 252 -18.15 20.53 28.07
C ASN A 252 -19.65 20.40 28.28
N ASP A 253 -20.17 19.18 28.18
CA ASP A 253 -21.37 18.79 28.92
C ASP A 253 -20.90 18.39 30.33
N ALA A 254 -20.75 19.40 31.20
CA ALA A 254 -20.69 19.17 32.63
C ALA A 254 -21.44 20.31 33.31
N ASP A 255 -22.62 19.94 33.80
CA ASP A 255 -23.37 20.65 34.81
C ASP A 255 -22.45 21.22 35.91
N ASN A 256 -22.86 22.38 36.41
CA ASN A 256 -22.35 23.02 37.61
C ASN A 256 -22.03 22.00 38.71
N ASP A 257 -20.84 22.10 39.28
CA ASP A 257 -20.70 22.14 40.73
C ASP A 257 -19.42 22.92 41.08
N GLU A 258 -19.63 23.98 41.87
CA GLU A 258 -18.62 24.84 42.47
C GLU A 258 -17.68 24.03 43.37
N HIS A 259 -16.38 24.28 43.31
CA HIS A 259 -15.60 24.57 44.51
C HIS A 259 -14.24 25.22 44.19
N ASP A 260 -14.04 26.39 44.78
CA ASP A 260 -12.82 27.19 44.83
C ASP A 260 -11.60 26.43 45.38
N ILE A 261 -10.44 26.53 44.70
CA ILE A 261 -9.14 26.78 45.34
C ILE A 261 -8.27 27.62 44.40
N ALA A 262 -7.88 28.81 44.87
CA ALA A 262 -6.84 29.66 44.31
C ALA A 262 -5.46 29.26 44.86
N ASP A 263 -4.42 29.21 44.04
CA ASP A 263 -3.15 29.98 44.16
C ASP A 263 -2.10 29.50 43.12
N ALA A 264 -1.16 30.38 42.79
CA ALA A 264 -0.44 30.48 41.52
C ALA A 264 0.84 29.61 41.34
N GLY A 265 1.09 29.23 40.08
CA GLY A 265 2.42 29.30 39.45
C GLY A 265 3.21 28.00 39.26
N ASP A 266 2.94 27.25 38.19
CA ASP A 266 3.94 26.83 37.17
C ASP A 266 3.21 26.13 36.00
N HIS A 267 3.75 26.19 34.79
CA HIS A 267 3.10 25.82 33.52
C HIS A 267 2.32 24.49 33.53
N GLN A 268 1.00 24.54 33.71
CA GLN A 268 0.10 23.43 33.37
C GLN A 268 -0.08 23.37 31.86
N VAL A 269 0.71 22.51 31.20
CA VAL A 269 0.36 22.01 29.87
C VAL A 269 -0.97 21.28 30.01
N THR A 270 -2.03 21.81 29.39
CA THR A 270 -3.36 21.23 29.52
C THR A 270 -3.40 19.85 28.84
N ALA A 271 -4.29 18.95 29.30
CA ALA A 271 -4.45 17.63 28.66
C ALA A 271 -4.75 17.74 27.15
N GLU A 272 -5.44 18.81 26.73
CA GLU A 272 -5.73 19.11 25.33
C GLU A 272 -4.47 19.45 24.51
N ASP A 273 -3.51 20.17 25.10
CA ASP A 273 -2.24 20.51 24.43
C ASP A 273 -1.35 19.28 24.24
N ASN A 274 -1.38 18.35 25.20
CA ASN A 274 -0.68 17.07 25.07
C ASN A 274 -1.28 16.20 23.95
N ILE A 275 -2.62 16.11 23.86
CA ILE A 275 -3.31 15.34 22.81
C ILE A 275 -3.06 15.92 21.41
N LYS A 276 -3.10 17.25 21.27
CA LYS A 276 -2.78 17.93 19.99
C LYS A 276 -1.34 17.66 19.55
N ARG A 277 -0.40 17.68 20.49
CA ARG A 277 1.02 17.41 20.23
C ARG A 277 1.24 15.95 19.79
N GLU A 278 0.63 14.99 20.49
CA GLU A 278 0.69 13.57 20.12
C GLU A 278 0.11 13.29 18.71
N PHE A 279 -0.99 13.96 18.35
CA PHE A 279 -1.60 13.80 17.03
C PHE A 279 -0.75 14.42 15.92
N ALA A 280 -0.18 15.61 16.15
CA ALA A 280 0.75 16.25 15.21
C ALA A 280 2.02 15.40 15.02
N ASP A 281 2.56 14.82 16.09
CA ASP A 281 3.68 13.88 16.04
C ASP A 281 3.38 12.61 15.25
N PHE A 282 2.13 12.17 15.20
CA PHE A 282 1.74 11.01 14.40
C PHE A 282 1.82 11.27 12.89
N LEU A 283 1.49 12.49 12.44
CA LEU A 283 1.42 12.82 11.01
C LEU A 283 2.78 12.83 10.29
N LYS A 284 3.88 12.91 11.05
CA LYS A 284 5.24 12.86 10.46
C LYS A 284 5.59 11.50 9.90
N TYR A 285 4.87 10.45 10.26
CA TYR A 285 5.10 9.12 9.77
C TYR A 285 4.05 8.71 8.76
N ALA A 286 4.43 7.88 7.78
CA ALA A 286 3.46 7.22 6.93
C ALA A 286 3.96 5.86 6.45
N THR A 287 3.04 4.92 6.35
CA THR A 287 3.24 3.67 5.61
C THR A 287 2.57 3.77 4.26
N ARG A 288 2.68 2.71 3.45
CA ARG A 288 2.14 2.69 2.08
C ARG A 288 0.69 3.19 1.94
N LYS A 289 -0.20 2.84 2.87
CA LYS A 289 -1.65 3.13 2.76
C LYS A 289 -2.20 4.07 3.85
N LYS A 290 -1.46 4.24 4.95
CA LYS A 290 -1.91 4.98 6.14
C LYS A 290 -0.87 6.05 6.45
N VAL A 291 -1.33 7.29 6.60
CA VAL A 291 -0.56 8.34 7.29
C VAL A 291 -0.72 8.09 8.79
N GLY A 292 0.35 8.42 9.50
CA GLY A 292 0.66 7.80 10.77
C GLY A 292 1.20 6.39 10.63
N THR A 293 1.48 5.80 11.79
CA THR A 293 1.94 4.42 11.84
C THR A 293 0.85 3.49 12.30
N SER A 294 0.91 2.28 11.77
CA SER A 294 0.04 1.17 12.14
C SER A 294 0.92 0.02 12.58
N SER A 295 0.31 -1.08 12.97
CA SER A 295 0.98 -2.38 13.02
C SER A 295 0.36 -3.29 11.96
N PHE A 296 1.06 -4.34 11.52
CA PHE A 296 0.40 -5.38 10.71
C PHE A 296 -0.60 -6.22 11.51
N ALA A 297 -0.40 -6.23 12.84
CA ALA A 297 -1.21 -6.84 13.90
C ALA A 297 -0.42 -6.90 15.23
N GLY A 298 0.91 -6.66 15.22
CA GLY A 298 1.76 -6.75 16.42
C GLY A 298 1.49 -5.68 17.48
N ALA A 299 2.06 -5.91 18.67
CA ALA A 299 1.92 -5.02 19.83
C ALA A 299 2.49 -3.62 19.57
N LYS A 300 3.56 -3.51 18.77
CA LYS A 300 4.18 -2.23 18.43
C LYS A 300 3.75 -1.71 17.07
N THR A 301 3.67 -0.38 16.96
CA THR A 301 3.48 0.31 15.68
C THR A 301 4.81 0.43 14.94
N PHE A 302 4.78 0.67 13.63
CA PHE A 302 6.01 0.93 12.88
C PHE A 302 6.75 2.19 13.35
N ALA A 303 6.08 3.20 13.95
CA ALA A 303 6.78 4.35 14.56
C ALA A 303 7.57 3.90 15.78
N THR A 304 6.94 3.13 16.66
CA THR A 304 7.60 2.62 17.87
C THR A 304 8.84 1.81 17.48
N MET A 305 8.70 0.88 16.53
CA MET A 305 9.84 0.09 16.03
C MET A 305 10.92 0.96 15.39
N PHE A 306 10.53 2.03 14.69
CA PHE A 306 11.45 2.97 14.07
C PHE A 306 12.23 3.77 15.13
N GLU A 307 11.56 4.29 16.14
CA GLU A 307 12.15 5.06 17.23
C GLU A 307 13.09 4.21 18.08
N GLU A 308 12.70 2.97 18.41
CA GLU A 308 13.58 2.01 19.10
C GLU A 308 14.87 1.74 18.32
N ASN A 309 14.74 1.50 17.01
CA ASN A 309 15.90 1.32 16.13
C ASN A 309 16.78 2.58 16.07
N ASN A 310 16.19 3.78 16.06
CA ASN A 310 16.93 5.04 16.06
C ASN A 310 17.66 5.25 17.40
N ALA A 311 17.02 4.96 18.53
CA ALA A 311 17.64 5.03 19.84
C ALA A 311 18.86 4.11 19.93
N LEU A 312 18.74 2.87 19.44
CA LEU A 312 19.85 1.91 19.37
C LEU A 312 21.00 2.38 18.46
N ALA A 313 20.68 3.09 17.37
CA ALA A 313 21.67 3.62 16.42
C ALA A 313 22.24 4.99 16.81
N ASN A 314 21.77 5.58 17.92
CA ASN A 314 22.02 6.96 18.32
C ASN A 314 21.69 7.96 17.19
N ALA A 315 20.55 7.76 16.53
CA ALA A 315 20.09 8.51 15.36
C ALA A 315 18.91 9.43 15.73
N ASN A 316 19.18 10.49 16.49
CA ASN A 316 18.14 11.47 16.81
C ASN A 316 17.86 12.38 15.60
N LEU A 317 16.72 12.17 14.95
CA LEU A 317 16.33 12.95 13.77
C LEU A 317 15.93 14.40 14.08
N ASP A 318 15.63 14.70 15.35
CA ASP A 318 15.28 16.05 15.79
C ASP A 318 16.51 16.98 15.79
N ASN A 319 17.72 16.41 15.74
CA ASN A 319 18.96 17.17 15.59
C ASN A 319 19.19 17.68 14.15
N ILE A 320 18.37 17.27 13.17
CA ILE A 320 18.52 17.73 11.79
C ILE A 320 17.94 19.15 11.67
N PRO A 321 18.71 20.16 11.21
CA PRO A 321 18.21 21.52 11.07
C PRO A 321 17.04 21.64 10.07
N SER A 322 16.15 22.60 10.33
CA SER A 322 14.99 22.90 9.48
C SER A 322 15.37 23.15 8.03
N GLU A 323 16.51 23.79 7.75
CA GLU A 323 16.95 24.11 6.39
C GLU A 323 17.24 22.86 5.55
N LEU A 324 17.55 21.74 6.20
CA LEU A 324 17.84 20.46 5.53
C LEU A 324 16.60 19.55 5.43
N ILE A 325 15.66 19.68 6.37
CA ILE A 325 14.54 18.74 6.52
C ILE A 325 13.17 19.32 6.13
N ASP A 326 13.04 20.65 6.05
CA ASP A 326 11.83 21.29 5.55
C ASP A 326 11.58 20.91 4.08
N ASP A 327 10.31 20.66 3.77
CA ASP A 327 9.86 20.13 2.47
C ASP A 327 10.69 18.91 2.03
N THR A 328 11.21 18.12 2.97
CA THR A 328 12.06 16.96 2.70
C THR A 328 11.50 15.72 3.39
N VAL A 329 11.44 14.63 2.63
CA VAL A 329 10.99 13.32 3.07
C VAL A 329 12.15 12.36 3.11
N LEU A 330 12.26 11.63 4.21
CA LEU A 330 13.18 10.50 4.38
C LEU A 330 12.39 9.20 4.29
N VAL A 331 12.84 8.25 3.47
CA VAL A 331 12.18 6.95 3.37
C VAL A 331 13.12 5.86 3.87
N PHE A 332 12.70 5.15 4.92
CA PHE A 332 13.46 4.11 5.59
C PHE A 332 12.88 2.72 5.34
N ASN A 333 13.74 1.71 5.33
CA ASN A 333 13.36 0.33 5.54
C ASN A 333 13.63 -0.05 7.00
N ILE A 334 12.61 -0.53 7.69
CA ILE A 334 12.65 -0.91 9.10
C ILE A 334 12.74 -2.42 9.21
N GLU A 335 13.89 -2.90 9.68
CA GLU A 335 14.08 -4.26 10.17
C GLU A 335 13.90 -4.24 11.68
N HIS A 336 12.93 -4.99 12.18
CA HIS A 336 12.66 -5.11 13.61
C HIS A 336 12.23 -6.53 13.94
N ILE A 337 12.59 -7.02 15.12
CA ILE A 337 12.33 -8.41 15.56
C ILE A 337 10.85 -8.79 15.56
N GLU A 338 9.96 -7.82 15.78
CA GLU A 338 8.49 -8.01 15.75
C GLU A 338 7.88 -7.97 14.35
N ASN A 339 8.65 -7.53 13.35
CA ASN A 339 8.18 -7.34 11.97
C ASN A 339 8.89 -8.27 10.97
N ARG A 340 9.39 -9.41 11.46
CA ARG A 340 10.13 -10.37 10.64
C ARG A 340 9.22 -11.09 9.65
N MET A 341 9.72 -11.20 8.43
CA MET A 341 8.98 -11.86 7.36
C MET A 341 9.37 -13.32 7.28
N ILE A 342 10.60 -13.66 6.94
CA ILE A 342 11.08 -15.05 6.79
C ILE A 342 12.46 -15.24 7.43
N SER A 343 13.27 -14.18 7.53
CA SER A 343 14.61 -14.29 8.09
C SER A 343 14.56 -14.65 9.58
N THR A 344 15.36 -15.64 9.95
CA THR A 344 15.61 -16.00 11.35
C THR A 344 16.57 -15.01 12.02
N THR A 345 17.23 -14.15 11.25
CA THR A 345 18.18 -13.19 11.80
C THR A 345 17.45 -12.14 12.62
N VAL A 346 17.89 -11.95 13.86
CA VAL A 346 17.36 -10.95 14.79
C VAL A 346 18.10 -9.64 14.51
N ARG A 347 17.41 -8.63 13.97
CA ARG A 347 17.99 -7.30 13.69
C ARG A 347 16.99 -6.20 14.02
N ASN A 348 17.50 -5.16 14.65
CA ASN A 348 16.84 -3.89 14.90
C ASN A 348 17.64 -2.82 14.17
N PHE A 349 17.17 -2.42 12.99
CA PHE A 349 17.94 -1.62 12.06
C PHE A 349 17.06 -0.78 11.14
N ASN A 350 17.31 0.53 11.10
CA ASN A 350 16.70 1.45 10.14
C ASN A 350 17.69 1.76 9.03
N THR A 351 17.32 1.45 7.79
CA THR A 351 18.13 1.78 6.60
C THR A 351 17.49 2.93 5.83
N LEU A 352 18.20 4.04 5.65
CA LEU A 352 17.75 5.15 4.80
C LEU A 352 17.85 4.76 3.32
N CYS A 353 16.70 4.61 2.65
CA CYS A 353 16.63 4.12 1.28
C CYS A 353 16.41 5.23 0.24
N ALA A 354 15.81 6.36 0.61
CA ALA A 354 15.61 7.49 -0.28
C ALA A 354 15.44 8.81 0.50
N VAL A 355 15.79 9.92 -0.15
CA VAL A 355 15.53 11.28 0.33
C VAL A 355 14.95 12.09 -0.82
N TYR A 356 13.85 12.78 -0.59
CA TYR A 356 13.16 13.59 -1.59
C TYR A 356 12.91 14.99 -1.03
N ARG A 357 13.33 16.02 -1.77
CA ARG A 357 12.95 17.41 -1.51
C ARG A 357 11.82 17.81 -2.44
N PHE A 358 10.83 18.55 -1.95
CA PHE A 358 9.66 18.96 -2.72
C PHE A 358 9.71 20.44 -3.05
N LYS A 359 8.99 20.82 -4.11
CA LYS A 359 8.73 22.22 -4.44
C LYS A 359 8.06 22.92 -3.25
N THR A 360 8.44 24.15 -2.97
CA THR A 360 7.87 24.90 -1.84
C THR A 360 6.38 25.20 -2.06
N SER A 361 5.61 25.34 -0.97
CA SER A 361 4.17 25.63 -1.09
C SER A 361 3.93 27.00 -1.74
N SER A 362 4.82 27.98 -1.51
CA SER A 362 4.73 29.29 -2.16
C SER A 362 4.84 29.20 -3.68
N GLN A 363 5.78 28.40 -4.20
CA GLN A 363 5.96 28.22 -5.65
C GLN A 363 4.76 27.48 -6.26
N ALA A 364 4.35 26.38 -5.63
CA ALA A 364 3.19 25.59 -6.10
C ALA A 364 1.90 26.44 -6.10
N ASN A 365 1.68 27.29 -5.10
CA ASN A 365 0.52 28.19 -5.05
C ASN A 365 0.50 29.17 -6.23
N VAL A 366 1.65 29.76 -6.59
CA VAL A 366 1.76 30.70 -7.73
C VAL A 366 1.42 30.00 -9.05
N GLU A 367 2.00 28.82 -9.28
CA GLU A 367 1.79 28.05 -10.51
C GLU A 367 0.34 27.52 -10.58
N TRP A 368 -0.22 27.05 -9.47
CA TRP A 368 -1.62 26.63 -9.41
C TRP A 368 -2.59 27.78 -9.65
N SER A 369 -2.34 28.96 -9.08
CA SER A 369 -3.17 30.16 -9.31
C SER A 369 -3.16 30.55 -10.79
N ALA A 370 -2.02 30.38 -11.48
CA ALA A 370 -1.92 30.63 -12.91
C ALA A 370 -2.83 29.68 -13.72
N ILE A 371 -2.91 28.40 -13.32
CA ILE A 371 -3.79 27.40 -13.96
C ILE A 371 -5.27 27.72 -13.69
N SER A 372 -5.63 28.02 -12.44
CA SER A 372 -7.02 28.25 -12.05
C SER A 372 -7.63 29.51 -12.68
N ASN A 373 -6.78 30.45 -13.09
CA ASN A 373 -7.21 31.70 -13.73
C ASN A 373 -7.35 31.59 -15.26
N ILE A 374 -7.07 30.43 -15.87
CA ILE A 374 -7.27 30.22 -17.31
C ILE A 374 -8.77 30.13 -17.60
N VAL A 375 -9.28 31.07 -18.40
CA VAL A 375 -10.70 31.13 -18.79
C VAL A 375 -10.99 30.11 -19.91
N PHE A 376 -12.01 29.28 -19.71
CA PHE A 376 -12.53 28.38 -20.74
C PHE A 376 -13.67 29.01 -21.52
N SER A 377 -13.66 28.83 -22.85
CA SER A 377 -14.78 29.17 -23.72
C SER A 377 -15.17 27.96 -24.56
N GLU A 378 -16.46 27.78 -24.85
CA GLU A 378 -16.98 26.67 -25.66
C GLU A 378 -16.39 26.66 -27.10
N ALA A 379 -15.91 27.81 -27.58
CA ALA A 379 -15.22 27.95 -28.87
C ALA A 379 -13.83 27.28 -28.92
N ASN A 380 -13.29 26.83 -27.78
CA ASN A 380 -11.96 26.23 -27.65
C ASN A 380 -11.99 24.69 -27.47
N SER A 381 -13.07 24.03 -27.91
CA SER A 381 -13.29 22.59 -27.73
C SER A 381 -12.32 21.69 -28.51
N ASP A 382 -11.57 22.23 -29.46
CA ASP A 382 -10.50 21.50 -30.14
C ASP A 382 -9.34 21.17 -29.19
N ALA A 383 -8.86 19.93 -29.24
CA ALA A 383 -7.73 19.46 -28.43
C ALA A 383 -6.44 20.31 -28.63
N ASN A 384 -6.33 21.01 -29.76
CA ASN A 384 -5.22 21.89 -30.13
C ASN A 384 -5.51 23.39 -29.91
N SER A 385 -6.57 23.74 -29.18
CA SER A 385 -6.83 25.14 -28.86
C SER A 385 -5.69 25.74 -28.04
N GLU A 386 -5.44 27.04 -28.23
CA GLU A 386 -4.40 27.77 -27.50
C GLU A 386 -4.58 27.66 -25.98
N ALA A 387 -5.83 27.58 -25.51
CA ALA A 387 -6.17 27.37 -24.10
C ALA A 387 -5.67 26.00 -23.59
N ASN A 388 -5.91 24.93 -24.35
CA ASN A 388 -5.48 23.57 -23.98
C ASN A 388 -3.96 23.46 -23.91
N ILE A 389 -3.25 24.08 -24.86
CA ILE A 389 -1.78 24.13 -24.85
C ILE A 389 -1.29 24.89 -23.60
N LYS A 390 -1.84 26.08 -23.32
CA LYS A 390 -1.49 26.86 -22.12
C LYS A 390 -1.71 26.09 -20.82
N ILE A 391 -2.80 25.32 -20.71
CA ILE A 391 -3.07 24.48 -19.55
C ILE A 391 -2.01 23.38 -19.40
N LYS A 392 -1.70 22.67 -20.49
CA LYS A 392 -0.68 21.61 -20.48
C LYS A 392 0.69 22.15 -20.10
N ASP A 393 1.07 23.30 -20.65
CA ASP A 393 2.33 23.98 -20.32
C ASP A 393 2.36 24.41 -18.85
N ALA A 394 1.25 24.95 -18.33
CA ALA A 394 1.14 25.37 -16.94
C ALA A 394 1.21 24.18 -15.96
N PHE A 395 0.56 23.04 -16.26
CA PHE A 395 0.71 21.81 -15.47
C PHE A 395 2.12 21.22 -15.57
N THR A 396 2.77 21.34 -16.73
CA THR A 396 4.18 20.94 -16.90
C THR A 396 5.09 21.79 -16.02
N LEU A 397 4.86 23.10 -15.96
CA LEU A 397 5.58 24.00 -15.06
C LEU A 397 5.32 23.64 -13.59
N LEU A 398 4.06 23.35 -13.22
CA LEU A 398 3.70 22.92 -11.87
C LEU A 398 4.45 21.62 -11.48
N GLY A 399 4.52 20.65 -12.38
CA GLY A 399 5.23 19.39 -12.15
C GLY A 399 6.75 19.50 -12.18
N LYS A 400 7.30 20.53 -12.84
CA LYS A 400 8.75 20.77 -12.93
C LYS A 400 9.35 20.97 -11.54
N ASP A 401 10.40 20.22 -11.22
CA ASP A 401 11.09 20.26 -9.92
C ASP A 401 10.17 20.02 -8.70
N MET A 402 8.96 19.46 -8.92
CA MET A 402 8.03 19.11 -7.84
C MET A 402 8.66 18.13 -6.84
N VAL A 403 9.50 17.23 -7.33
CA VAL A 403 10.29 16.30 -6.51
C VAL A 403 11.73 16.31 -6.99
N THR A 404 12.66 16.58 -6.08
CA THR A 404 14.10 16.54 -6.29
C THR A 404 14.70 15.46 -5.40
N PRO A 405 15.13 14.32 -5.94
CA PRO A 405 15.79 13.28 -5.15
C PRO A 405 17.19 13.73 -4.71
N ILE A 406 17.53 13.43 -3.46
CA ILE A 406 18.84 13.69 -2.87
C ILE A 406 19.55 12.34 -2.68
N HIS A 407 20.81 12.24 -3.12
CA HIS A 407 21.59 11.03 -2.94
C HIS A 407 21.80 10.74 -1.45
N VAL A 408 21.39 9.56 -1.00
CA VAL A 408 21.36 9.19 0.43
C VAL A 408 22.72 9.30 1.13
N ALA A 409 23.82 9.02 0.41
CA ALA A 409 25.17 9.17 0.96
C ALA A 409 25.56 10.63 1.18
N ASN A 410 25.11 11.53 0.30
CA ASN A 410 25.37 12.96 0.42
C ASN A 410 24.57 13.52 1.60
N PHE A 411 23.30 13.13 1.72
CA PHE A 411 22.46 13.52 2.84
C PHE A 411 23.01 12.99 4.17
N LYS A 412 23.41 11.71 4.25
CA LYS A 412 24.09 11.16 5.43
C LYS A 412 25.31 11.98 5.83
N LYS A 413 26.18 12.32 4.87
CA LYS A 413 27.37 13.14 5.13
C LYS A 413 26.99 14.51 5.70
N GLN A 414 25.97 15.15 5.14
CA GLN A 414 25.48 16.44 5.61
C GLN A 414 24.92 16.37 7.03
N VAL A 415 24.12 15.36 7.38
CA VAL A 415 23.50 15.29 8.72
C VAL A 415 24.45 14.77 9.80
N SER A 416 25.53 14.09 9.42
CA SER A 416 26.52 13.56 10.36
C SER A 416 27.21 14.65 11.19
N GLN A 417 27.32 15.88 10.66
CA GLN A 417 27.87 17.02 11.39
C GLN A 417 26.99 17.47 12.56
N PHE A 418 25.71 17.06 12.59
CA PHE A 418 24.77 17.32 13.68
C PHE A 418 24.60 16.11 14.62
N GLY A 419 25.53 15.14 14.55
CA GLY A 419 25.49 13.95 15.40
C GLY A 419 24.44 12.91 14.98
N VAL A 420 23.85 13.01 13.79
CA VAL A 420 22.83 12.06 13.32
C VAL A 420 23.48 10.92 12.52
N ASN A 421 23.46 9.71 13.09
CA ASN A 421 24.02 8.53 12.44
C ASN A 421 22.97 7.74 11.65
N LEU A 422 22.95 7.90 10.32
CA LEU A 422 22.02 7.17 9.45
C LEU A 422 22.69 5.95 8.83
N ASN A 423 22.00 4.81 8.78
CA ASN A 423 22.49 3.64 8.05
C ASN A 423 22.05 3.67 6.59
N LEU A 424 22.91 3.20 5.69
CA LEU A 424 22.65 3.14 4.25
C LEU A 424 22.54 1.68 3.78
N PRO A 425 21.89 1.43 2.63
CA PRO A 425 21.79 0.10 2.07
C PRO A 425 23.18 -0.49 1.77
N GLU A 426 23.35 -1.78 2.05
CA GLU A 426 24.59 -2.52 1.79
C GLU A 426 24.83 -2.62 0.28
N VAL A 427 25.88 -1.96 -0.21
CA VAL A 427 26.31 -2.00 -1.62
C VAL A 427 27.17 -3.24 -1.84
N ILE A 428 26.86 -4.00 -2.89
CA ILE A 428 27.63 -5.19 -3.26
C ILE A 428 28.66 -4.81 -4.33
N SER A 429 29.94 -4.88 -3.97
CA SER A 429 31.06 -4.59 -4.88
C SER A 429 31.74 -5.84 -5.43
N SER A 430 31.56 -7.00 -4.78
CA SER A 430 32.19 -8.26 -5.19
C SER A 430 31.49 -9.47 -4.55
N PHE A 431 31.81 -10.67 -5.06
CA PHE A 431 31.34 -11.95 -4.54
C PHE A 431 32.50 -12.90 -4.26
N GLU A 432 32.39 -13.70 -3.20
CA GLU A 432 33.32 -14.80 -2.95
C GLU A 432 32.92 -16.02 -3.82
N ARG A 433 33.88 -16.54 -4.61
CA ARG A 433 33.73 -17.79 -5.36
C ARG A 433 34.18 -18.95 -4.48
N GLN A 434 33.30 -19.92 -4.26
CA GLN A 434 33.71 -21.20 -3.66
C GLN A 434 34.46 -22.03 -4.69
N SER A 435 35.68 -22.44 -4.35
CA SER A 435 36.51 -23.33 -5.17
C SER A 435 35.73 -24.61 -5.48
N GLY A 436 35.41 -24.85 -6.77
CA GLY A 436 34.72 -26.06 -7.23
C GLY A 436 33.45 -25.85 -8.05
N VAL A 437 32.87 -24.65 -8.08
CA VAL A 437 31.71 -24.34 -8.97
C VAL A 437 32.20 -23.64 -10.23
N SER A 438 32.22 -24.38 -11.34
CA SER A 438 32.52 -23.87 -12.69
C SER A 438 31.37 -23.00 -13.19
N VAL A 439 31.26 -21.76 -12.69
CA VAL A 439 30.55 -20.70 -13.42
C VAL A 439 31.41 -20.41 -14.66
N GLY A 440 30.86 -20.57 -15.86
CA GLY A 440 31.54 -20.48 -17.16
C GLY A 440 32.10 -19.09 -17.49
N VAL A 441 32.98 -18.57 -16.64
CA VAL A 441 33.79 -17.40 -16.88
C VAL A 441 35.07 -17.92 -17.53
N GLY A 442 35.16 -17.77 -18.85
CA GLY A 442 36.36 -18.07 -19.65
C GLY A 442 37.47 -17.06 -19.37
N VAL A 443 37.94 -16.98 -18.13
CA VAL A 443 39.17 -16.28 -17.77
C VAL A 443 40.17 -17.37 -17.40
N GLY A 444 41.04 -17.66 -18.36
CA GLY A 444 42.16 -18.56 -18.16
C GLY A 444 43.19 -17.89 -17.28
N ASP A 445 43.12 -18.17 -15.98
CA ASP A 445 44.27 -18.02 -15.08
C ASP A 445 44.50 -19.36 -14.40
N ALA A 446 45.25 -20.21 -15.10
CA ALA A 446 45.90 -21.36 -14.53
C ALA A 446 47.11 -20.86 -13.74
N ASN A 447 46.93 -20.55 -12.45
CA ASN A 447 48.00 -20.67 -11.46
C ASN A 447 47.39 -20.96 -10.09
N GLY A 448 47.71 -22.15 -9.58
CA GLY A 448 47.18 -22.72 -8.37
C GLY A 448 47.49 -21.90 -7.13
N SER A 449 46.43 -21.60 -6.38
CA SER A 449 46.51 -21.31 -4.95
C SER A 449 45.43 -22.14 -4.27
N GLU A 450 45.82 -23.34 -3.83
CA GLU A 450 45.00 -24.20 -2.98
C GLU A 450 44.72 -23.43 -1.68
N ASN A 451 43.44 -23.14 -1.42
CA ASN A 451 42.87 -22.39 -0.28
C ASN A 451 42.65 -20.88 -0.41
N GLY A 452 42.86 -20.27 -1.58
CA GLY A 452 42.50 -18.86 -1.80
C GLY A 452 41.01 -18.66 -2.09
N LYS A 453 40.28 -17.95 -1.23
CA LYS A 453 38.95 -17.41 -1.59
C LYS A 453 39.12 -16.45 -2.78
N VAL A 454 38.64 -16.84 -3.97
CA VAL A 454 38.69 -15.97 -5.14
C VAL A 454 37.55 -14.96 -5.04
N VAL A 455 37.89 -13.67 -4.96
CA VAL A 455 36.93 -12.57 -4.95
C VAL A 455 36.68 -12.12 -6.39
N VAL A 456 35.44 -12.18 -6.85
CA VAL A 456 35.02 -11.75 -8.19
C VAL A 456 34.33 -10.37 -8.08
N PRO A 457 34.91 -9.31 -8.66
CA PRO A 457 34.29 -7.99 -8.73
C PRO A 457 32.91 -8.00 -9.41
N ILE A 458 32.00 -7.11 -8.98
CA ILE A 458 30.62 -7.05 -9.52
C ILE A 458 30.58 -6.71 -11.02
N ASP A 459 31.54 -5.94 -11.51
CA ASP A 459 31.69 -5.55 -12.91
C ASP A 459 32.18 -6.70 -13.82
N GLN A 460 32.42 -7.88 -13.24
CA GLN A 460 32.74 -9.11 -13.96
C GLN A 460 31.60 -10.13 -13.95
N VAL A 461 30.44 -9.77 -13.37
CA VAL A 461 29.30 -10.67 -13.18
C VAL A 461 28.11 -10.18 -14.00
N ASN A 462 27.69 -10.98 -14.98
CA ASN A 462 26.50 -10.67 -15.77
C ASN A 462 25.20 -10.95 -14.97
N ILE A 463 24.05 -10.56 -15.52
CA ILE A 463 22.76 -10.66 -14.80
C ILE A 463 22.36 -12.11 -14.57
N GLU A 464 22.60 -13.01 -15.53
CA GLU A 464 22.29 -14.44 -15.37
C GLU A 464 23.12 -15.08 -14.25
N GLN A 465 24.41 -14.75 -14.17
CA GLN A 465 25.28 -15.16 -13.08
C GLN A 465 24.82 -14.58 -11.75
N LEU A 466 24.34 -13.33 -11.73
CA LEU A 466 23.78 -12.72 -10.53
C LEU A 466 22.49 -13.44 -10.06
N ILE A 467 21.63 -13.87 -10.98
CA ILE A 467 20.46 -14.71 -10.68
C ILE A 467 20.91 -16.04 -10.09
N ASN A 468 21.89 -16.72 -10.72
CA ASN A 468 22.42 -17.98 -10.22
C ASN A 468 23.03 -17.83 -8.81
N ILE A 469 23.74 -16.73 -8.55
CA ILE A 469 24.25 -16.42 -7.21
C ILE A 469 23.09 -16.33 -6.22
N VAL A 470 22.01 -15.64 -6.55
CA VAL A 470 20.81 -15.52 -5.69
C VAL A 470 20.17 -16.89 -5.45
N ASP A 471 20.06 -17.73 -6.47
CA ASP A 471 19.44 -19.06 -6.37
C ASP A 471 20.23 -20.03 -5.48
N THR A 472 21.56 -19.88 -5.42
CA THR A 472 22.41 -20.66 -4.50
C THR A 472 22.31 -20.21 -3.05
N LYS A 473 21.77 -19.02 -2.76
CA LYS A 473 21.61 -18.54 -1.37
C LYS A 473 20.58 -19.36 -0.60
N ASP A 474 20.69 -19.29 0.72
CA ASP A 474 19.76 -19.92 1.64
C ASP A 474 18.37 -19.28 1.55
N LYS A 475 17.35 -20.00 2.03
CA LYS A 475 15.94 -19.61 1.94
C LYS A 475 15.57 -18.33 2.74
N HIS A 476 16.43 -17.86 3.64
CA HIS A 476 16.23 -16.64 4.42
C HIS A 476 16.82 -15.40 3.74
N PHE A 477 17.63 -15.59 2.68
CA PHE A 477 18.13 -14.50 1.86
C PHE A 477 17.08 -14.04 0.84
N GLN A 478 16.64 -12.79 0.94
CA GLN A 478 15.56 -12.26 0.10
C GLN A 478 15.96 -12.02 -1.37
N GLY A 479 17.17 -11.52 -1.62
CA GLY A 479 17.65 -11.21 -2.97
C GLY A 479 18.47 -9.92 -3.06
N PHE A 480 18.54 -9.37 -4.28
CA PHE A 480 19.20 -8.09 -4.58
C PHE A 480 18.22 -7.08 -5.18
N ILE A 481 18.54 -5.80 -4.98
CA ILE A 481 17.90 -4.67 -5.67
C ILE A 481 18.94 -4.05 -6.59
N LEU A 482 18.57 -3.87 -7.86
CA LEU A 482 19.38 -3.18 -8.85
C LEU A 482 18.80 -1.78 -9.00
N TYR A 483 19.63 -0.76 -8.86
CA TYR A 483 19.28 0.63 -9.16
C TYR A 483 20.03 1.06 -10.41
N GLY A 484 19.28 1.39 -11.46
CA GLY A 484 19.84 1.98 -12.67
C GLY A 484 20.41 3.36 -12.39
N ILE A 485 21.35 3.79 -13.22
CA ILE A 485 21.91 5.15 -13.14
C ILE A 485 20.83 6.24 -13.30
N ASN A 486 19.67 5.94 -13.89
CA ASN A 486 18.55 6.87 -14.06
C ASN A 486 17.60 6.95 -12.85
N GLY A 487 17.89 6.19 -11.77
CA GLY A 487 17.08 6.11 -10.56
C GLY A 487 15.96 5.07 -10.59
N GLU A 488 15.73 4.38 -11.71
CA GLU A 488 14.78 3.27 -11.77
C GLU A 488 15.34 2.04 -11.02
N ARG A 489 14.45 1.15 -10.56
CA ARG A 489 14.88 -0.03 -9.79
C ARG A 489 14.18 -1.31 -10.19
N THR A 490 14.91 -2.41 -10.11
CA THR A 490 14.37 -3.76 -10.26
C THR A 490 14.90 -4.68 -9.15
N LYS A 491 14.40 -5.91 -9.11
CA LYS A 491 14.68 -6.87 -8.04
C LYS A 491 14.99 -8.24 -8.63
N ILE A 492 16.03 -8.87 -8.09
CA ILE A 492 16.30 -10.29 -8.28
C ILE A 492 15.96 -10.97 -6.96
N MET A 493 14.88 -11.73 -6.95
CA MET A 493 14.33 -12.37 -5.76
C MET A 493 14.79 -13.81 -5.68
N ASN A 494 15.19 -14.26 -4.49
CA ASN A 494 15.44 -15.68 -4.26
C ASN A 494 14.13 -16.49 -4.36
N PRO A 495 14.04 -17.48 -5.27
CA PRO A 495 12.85 -18.30 -5.42
C PRO A 495 12.46 -19.04 -4.14
N LYS A 496 13.45 -19.52 -3.37
CA LYS A 496 13.23 -20.23 -2.09
C LYS A 496 12.57 -19.30 -1.07
N TYR A 497 13.10 -18.09 -0.93
CA TYR A 497 12.52 -17.05 -0.08
C TYR A 497 11.09 -16.71 -0.51
N LYS A 498 10.88 -16.52 -1.82
CA LYS A 498 9.57 -16.18 -2.37
C LYS A 498 8.54 -17.28 -2.07
N ALA A 499 8.91 -18.55 -2.22
CA ALA A 499 8.06 -19.68 -1.89
C ALA A 499 7.67 -19.68 -0.41
N LEU A 500 8.63 -19.48 0.51
CA LEU A 500 8.32 -19.38 1.94
C LEU A 500 7.43 -18.19 2.28
N LYS A 501 7.65 -17.03 1.65
CA LYS A 501 6.80 -15.85 1.82
C LYS A 501 5.38 -16.07 1.32
N GLU A 502 5.20 -16.80 0.22
CA GLU A 502 3.87 -17.16 -0.30
C GLU A 502 3.17 -18.18 0.61
N LEU A 503 3.94 -19.12 1.17
CA LEU A 503 3.47 -20.11 2.15
C LEU A 503 3.00 -19.41 3.44
N LYS A 504 3.84 -18.54 4.03
CA LYS A 504 3.54 -17.80 5.26
C LYS A 504 2.48 -16.70 5.09
N GLY A 505 2.52 -16.00 3.97
CA GLY A 505 1.81 -14.74 3.77
C GLY A 505 2.56 -13.51 4.29
N ASN A 506 1.90 -12.35 4.25
CA ASN A 506 2.54 -11.06 4.58
C ASN A 506 2.38 -10.60 6.03
N LYS A 507 1.71 -11.39 6.87
CA LYS A 507 1.43 -11.03 8.27
C LYS A 507 2.31 -11.84 9.24
N PRO A 508 2.49 -11.35 10.48
CA PRO A 508 3.17 -12.12 11.52
C PRO A 508 2.46 -13.46 11.78
N ILE A 509 3.24 -14.49 12.09
CA ILE A 509 2.73 -15.83 12.45
C ILE A 509 2.89 -16.12 13.95
N THR A 510 3.17 -15.12 14.77
CA THR A 510 3.31 -15.25 16.21
C THR A 510 2.07 -15.91 16.82
N LEU A 511 2.29 -16.89 17.70
CA LEU A 511 1.25 -17.71 18.33
C LEU A 511 0.60 -17.00 19.52
N GLU A 512 -0.03 -15.86 19.26
CA GLU A 512 -0.65 -15.01 20.27
C GLU A 512 -2.17 -14.88 20.07
N PRO A 513 -2.98 -14.70 21.14
CA PRO A 513 -4.43 -14.56 21.04
C PRO A 513 -4.87 -13.43 20.10
N TRP A 514 -4.19 -12.28 20.14
CA TRP A 514 -4.48 -11.14 19.27
C TRP A 514 -4.26 -11.46 17.78
N ASN A 515 -3.42 -12.45 17.46
CA ASN A 515 -3.12 -12.86 16.09
C ASN A 515 -4.02 -14.00 15.57
N MET A 516 -4.95 -14.50 16.40
CA MET A 516 -5.76 -15.69 16.10
C MET A 516 -6.49 -15.61 14.77
N LYS A 517 -7.04 -14.44 14.43
CA LYS A 517 -7.71 -14.23 13.14
C LYS A 517 -6.76 -14.47 11.98
N ASN A 518 -5.53 -13.95 12.03
CA ASN A 518 -4.59 -14.19 10.95
C ASN A 518 -4.16 -15.66 10.88
N LEU A 519 -3.88 -16.29 12.03
CA LEU A 519 -3.48 -17.69 12.11
C LEU A 519 -4.57 -18.63 11.58
N PHE A 520 -5.84 -18.33 11.84
CA PHE A 520 -6.96 -19.05 11.25
C PHE A 520 -6.96 -18.95 9.72
N PHE A 521 -6.75 -17.75 9.17
CA PHE A 521 -6.72 -17.57 7.71
C PHE A 521 -5.53 -18.28 7.07
N ILE A 522 -4.40 -18.37 7.77
CA ILE A 522 -3.24 -19.14 7.33
C ILE A 522 -3.59 -20.63 7.32
N TYR A 523 -4.10 -21.18 8.43
CA TYR A 523 -4.56 -22.57 8.48
C TYR A 523 -5.52 -22.89 7.34
N TRP A 524 -6.55 -22.04 7.17
CA TRP A 524 -7.58 -22.24 6.15
C TRP A 524 -6.98 -22.27 4.74
N LYS A 525 -6.10 -21.31 4.43
CA LYS A 525 -5.39 -21.25 3.16
C LYS A 525 -4.53 -22.52 2.95
N GLN A 526 -3.69 -22.87 3.92
CA GLN A 526 -2.79 -24.02 3.77
C GLN A 526 -3.56 -25.34 3.64
N MET A 527 -4.72 -25.46 4.30
CA MET A 527 -5.61 -26.60 4.17
C MET A 527 -6.19 -26.69 2.76
N THR A 528 -6.76 -25.60 2.24
CA THR A 528 -7.32 -25.55 0.89
C THR A 528 -6.28 -25.81 -0.19
N ASP A 529 -5.07 -25.25 -0.02
CA ASP A 529 -3.96 -25.39 -0.96
C ASP A 529 -3.19 -26.71 -0.76
N LYS A 530 -3.58 -27.56 0.22
CA LYS A 530 -2.90 -28.82 0.59
C LYS A 530 -1.42 -28.66 0.96
N ASN A 531 -1.07 -27.54 1.59
CA ASN A 531 0.29 -27.16 1.98
C ASN A 531 0.54 -27.17 3.49
N ILE A 532 -0.33 -27.78 4.30
CA ILE A 532 -0.16 -27.85 5.76
C ILE A 532 1.16 -28.50 6.14
N GLU A 533 1.49 -29.66 5.56
CA GLU A 533 2.70 -30.40 5.91
C GLU A 533 3.96 -29.58 5.62
N THR A 534 4.02 -28.96 4.43
CA THR A 534 5.11 -28.05 4.04
C THR A 534 5.21 -26.84 4.97
N PHE A 535 4.07 -26.25 5.36
CA PHE A 535 4.07 -25.13 6.32
C PHE A 535 4.66 -25.56 7.67
N LEU A 536 4.24 -26.72 8.18
CA LEU A 536 4.73 -27.24 9.45
C LEU A 536 6.22 -27.57 9.38
N SER A 537 6.70 -28.23 8.33
CA SER A 537 8.13 -28.53 8.20
C SER A 537 9.02 -27.29 8.19
N GLU A 538 8.51 -26.17 7.67
CA GLU A 538 9.24 -24.91 7.54
C GLU A 538 9.19 -24.05 8.81
N PHE A 539 8.04 -23.96 9.47
CA PHE A 539 7.82 -22.97 10.53
C PHE A 539 7.61 -23.57 11.94
N GLN A 540 7.41 -24.89 12.08
CA GLN A 540 7.16 -25.52 13.39
C GLN A 540 8.34 -25.38 14.36
N ASN A 541 9.57 -25.35 13.84
CA ASN A 541 10.79 -25.28 14.66
C ASN A 541 11.31 -23.84 14.83
N ASP A 542 10.56 -22.82 14.40
CA ASP A 542 10.95 -21.44 14.64
C ASP A 542 11.00 -21.15 16.14
N SER A 543 11.90 -20.24 16.54
CA SER A 543 12.09 -19.82 17.94
C SER A 543 10.81 -19.40 18.67
N TYR A 544 9.73 -19.08 17.94
CA TYR A 544 8.41 -18.71 18.47
C TYR A 544 7.53 -19.91 18.88
N CYS A 545 7.92 -21.14 18.55
CA CYS A 545 7.14 -22.36 18.73
C CYS A 545 7.73 -23.28 19.81
N GLN A 546 8.25 -22.73 20.91
CA GLN A 546 8.78 -23.53 22.00
C GLN A 546 7.68 -23.93 23.00
N GLY A 547 7.63 -25.22 23.33
CA GLY A 547 6.67 -25.78 24.30
C GLY A 547 5.33 -26.21 23.68
N PRO A 548 4.24 -26.23 24.47
CA PRO A 548 2.93 -26.74 24.02
C PRO A 548 2.26 -25.82 22.99
N ASN A 549 2.68 -24.55 22.90
CA ASN A 549 2.21 -23.58 21.92
C ASN A 549 2.99 -23.71 20.62
N ASN A 550 2.45 -24.51 19.69
CA ASN A 550 3.02 -24.70 18.37
C ASN A 550 1.93 -24.84 17.28
N TYR A 551 2.30 -24.74 16.01
CA TYR A 551 1.34 -24.73 14.90
C TYR A 551 0.57 -26.04 14.75
N ILE A 552 1.19 -27.19 15.04
CA ILE A 552 0.50 -28.50 15.01
C ILE A 552 -0.70 -28.48 15.97
N ASN A 553 -0.47 -28.08 17.22
CA ASN A 553 -1.52 -28.04 18.23
C ASN A 553 -2.58 -27.01 17.89
N LEU A 554 -2.17 -25.82 17.42
CA LEU A 554 -3.10 -24.78 16.98
C LEU A 554 -3.98 -25.26 15.82
N PHE A 555 -3.40 -25.85 14.78
CA PHE A 555 -4.14 -26.29 13.59
C PHE A 555 -5.08 -27.45 13.92
N LYS A 556 -4.67 -28.37 14.80
CA LYS A 556 -5.55 -29.41 15.35
C LYS A 556 -6.73 -28.79 16.12
N TRP A 557 -6.46 -27.79 16.95
CA TRP A 557 -7.51 -27.10 17.69
C TRP A 557 -8.48 -26.36 16.76
N ILE A 558 -7.99 -25.63 15.76
CA ILE A 558 -8.84 -24.97 14.75
C ILE A 558 -9.71 -26.01 14.01
N ALA A 559 -9.13 -27.12 13.58
CA ALA A 559 -9.87 -28.21 12.95
C ALA A 559 -10.99 -28.75 13.88
N GLY A 560 -10.67 -28.95 15.16
CA GLY A 560 -11.64 -29.36 16.18
C GLY A 560 -12.78 -28.35 16.37
N CYS A 561 -12.48 -27.04 16.38
CA CYS A 561 -13.49 -25.99 16.43
C CYS A 561 -14.44 -26.04 15.22
N VAL A 562 -13.90 -26.27 14.02
CA VAL A 562 -14.69 -26.38 12.78
C VAL A 562 -15.58 -27.63 12.81
N GLN A 563 -15.04 -28.79 13.22
CA GLN A 563 -15.79 -30.03 13.37
C GLN A 563 -16.90 -29.92 14.42
N TYR A 564 -16.61 -29.30 15.56
CA TYR A 564 -17.59 -29.03 16.60
C TYR A 564 -18.75 -28.18 16.06
N PHE A 565 -18.43 -27.09 15.36
CA PHE A 565 -19.45 -26.24 14.73
C PHE A 565 -20.24 -26.98 13.64
N ALA A 566 -19.58 -27.80 12.82
CA ALA A 566 -20.23 -28.63 11.80
C ALA A 566 -21.23 -29.63 12.42
N ARG A 567 -20.87 -30.24 13.55
CA ARG A 567 -21.77 -31.14 14.30
C ARG A 567 -22.95 -30.40 14.91
N ALA A 568 -22.73 -29.21 15.46
CA ALA A 568 -23.81 -28.36 15.97
C ALA A 568 -24.76 -27.91 14.84
N LEU A 569 -24.20 -27.54 13.68
CA LEU A 569 -24.96 -27.20 12.48
C LEU A 569 -25.79 -28.39 11.97
N PHE A 570 -25.19 -29.58 11.89
CA PHE A 570 -25.87 -30.81 11.50
C PHE A 570 -27.04 -31.14 12.43
N ASN A 571 -26.83 -31.09 13.75
CA ASN A 571 -27.87 -31.35 14.74
C ASN A 571 -29.01 -30.34 14.63
N THR A 572 -28.68 -29.06 14.44
CA THR A 572 -29.66 -27.97 14.26
C THR A 572 -30.47 -28.15 12.99
N TYR A 573 -29.82 -28.49 11.88
CA TYR A 573 -30.46 -28.82 10.61
C TYR A 573 -31.42 -30.00 10.76
N GLN A 574 -30.96 -31.10 11.38
CA GLN A 574 -31.77 -32.29 11.64
C GLN A 574 -32.99 -31.96 12.50
N ALA A 575 -32.82 -31.18 13.58
CA ALA A 575 -33.92 -30.77 14.44
C ALA A 575 -34.94 -29.88 13.72
N ALA A 576 -34.50 -28.95 12.87
CA ALA A 576 -35.40 -27.97 12.24
C ALA A 576 -36.07 -28.45 10.94
N PHE A 577 -35.36 -29.19 10.09
CA PHE A 577 -35.83 -29.54 8.74
C PHE A 577 -36.26 -31.00 8.61
N VAL A 578 -35.63 -31.92 9.35
CA VAL A 578 -35.90 -33.36 9.25
C VAL A 578 -36.90 -33.80 10.33
N LYS A 579 -36.50 -33.68 11.60
CA LYS A 579 -37.29 -34.08 12.77
C LYS A 579 -38.37 -33.08 13.16
N ARG A 580 -38.23 -31.82 12.73
CA ARG A 580 -39.15 -30.69 13.01
C ARG A 580 -39.41 -30.46 14.50
N THR A 581 -38.47 -30.84 15.37
CA THR A 581 -38.51 -30.60 16.82
C THR A 581 -38.10 -29.17 17.17
N LEU A 582 -37.36 -28.49 16.29
CA LEU A 582 -36.97 -27.09 16.43
C LEU A 582 -37.73 -26.22 15.42
N LYS A 583 -38.36 -25.14 15.88
CA LYS A 583 -39.01 -24.17 14.97
C LYS A 583 -37.95 -23.43 14.15
N LYS A 584 -38.18 -23.23 12.85
CA LYS A 584 -37.24 -22.54 11.93
C LYS A 584 -36.85 -21.12 12.40
N MET A 585 -37.77 -20.42 13.07
CA MET A 585 -37.51 -19.09 13.66
C MET A 585 -36.48 -19.13 14.80
N ALA A 586 -36.37 -20.26 15.49
CA ALA A 586 -35.49 -20.47 16.64
C ALA A 586 -34.09 -20.99 16.25
N ILE A 587 -33.81 -21.12 14.95
CA ILE A 587 -32.45 -21.47 14.49
C ILE A 587 -31.50 -20.29 14.80
N PRO A 588 -30.34 -20.54 15.43
CA PRO A 588 -29.36 -19.49 15.71
C PRO A 588 -28.97 -18.69 14.46
N TYR A 589 -28.80 -17.37 14.62
CA TYR A 589 -28.50 -16.47 13.50
C TYR A 589 -27.25 -16.90 12.70
N SER A 590 -26.20 -17.36 13.38
CA SER A 590 -24.95 -17.83 12.75
C SER A 590 -25.14 -19.08 11.86
N MET A 591 -26.16 -19.91 12.15
CA MET A 591 -26.43 -21.17 11.47
C MET A 591 -27.60 -21.10 10.48
N LYS A 592 -28.48 -20.11 10.61
CA LYS A 592 -29.72 -20.02 9.81
C LYS A 592 -29.48 -20.02 8.29
N PRO A 593 -28.55 -19.21 7.73
CA PRO A 593 -28.25 -19.28 6.29
C PRO A 593 -27.72 -20.65 5.87
N LEU A 594 -26.84 -21.24 6.70
CA LEU A 594 -26.19 -22.52 6.40
C LEU A 594 -27.18 -23.69 6.40
N CYS A 595 -28.13 -23.71 7.35
CA CYS A 595 -29.21 -24.70 7.35
C CYS A 595 -30.08 -24.57 6.08
N GLY A 596 -30.31 -23.35 5.61
CA GLY A 596 -31.01 -23.09 4.34
C GLY A 596 -30.24 -23.64 3.14
N ASP A 597 -28.93 -23.40 3.07
CA ASP A 597 -28.06 -23.91 2.01
C ASP A 597 -28.03 -25.45 1.99
N LEU A 598 -27.88 -26.08 3.16
CA LEU A 598 -27.94 -27.55 3.29
C LEU A 598 -29.30 -28.11 2.87
N HIS A 599 -30.40 -27.44 3.21
CA HIS A 599 -31.73 -27.86 2.79
C HIS A 599 -31.91 -27.74 1.27
N LYS A 600 -31.41 -26.66 0.66
CA LYS A 600 -31.43 -26.48 -0.79
C LYS A 600 -30.63 -27.56 -1.51
N ALA A 601 -29.46 -27.93 -0.97
CA ALA A 601 -28.64 -29.02 -1.50
C ALA A 601 -29.35 -30.38 -1.40
N TYR A 602 -30.03 -30.64 -0.28
CA TYR A 602 -30.89 -31.83 -0.13
C TYR A 602 -32.01 -31.85 -1.17
N LEU A 603 -32.76 -30.76 -1.33
CA LEU A 603 -33.86 -30.69 -2.30
C LEU A 603 -33.39 -30.89 -3.75
N ALA A 604 -32.17 -30.46 -4.07
CA ALA A 604 -31.60 -30.63 -5.40
C ALA A 604 -31.12 -32.06 -5.68
N THR A 605 -30.65 -32.80 -4.66
CA THR A 605 -30.01 -34.11 -4.83
C THR A 605 -30.86 -35.30 -4.38
N GLY A 606 -31.83 -35.07 -3.49
CA GLY A 606 -32.59 -36.12 -2.82
C GLY A 606 -31.80 -36.94 -1.79
N LEU A 607 -30.49 -36.68 -1.63
CA LEU A 607 -29.61 -37.47 -0.76
C LEU A 607 -29.67 -36.96 0.69
N PRO A 608 -29.94 -37.82 1.69
CA PRO A 608 -29.94 -37.43 3.09
C PRO A 608 -28.63 -36.75 3.50
N THR A 609 -28.74 -35.54 4.06
CA THR A 609 -27.57 -34.82 4.57
C THR A 609 -26.94 -35.62 5.71
N SER A 610 -25.65 -35.95 5.58
CA SER A 610 -24.84 -36.63 6.61
C SER A 610 -23.88 -35.65 7.29
N ILE A 611 -23.30 -36.04 8.43
CA ILE A 611 -22.31 -35.20 9.13
C ILE A 611 -21.08 -34.93 8.25
N SER A 612 -20.60 -35.94 7.51
CA SER A 612 -19.45 -35.79 6.61
C SER A 612 -19.73 -34.80 5.47
N MET A 613 -20.97 -34.77 4.94
CA MET A 613 -21.37 -33.77 3.96
C MET A 613 -21.35 -32.35 4.54
N VAL A 614 -21.78 -32.18 5.80
CA VAL A 614 -21.75 -30.87 6.47
C VAL A 614 -20.32 -30.42 6.74
N GLU A 615 -19.43 -31.33 7.17
CA GLU A 615 -18.00 -31.05 7.35
C GLU A 615 -17.35 -30.60 6.04
N GLN A 616 -17.57 -31.35 4.96
CA GLN A 616 -17.08 -30.98 3.63
C GLN A 616 -17.64 -29.62 3.18
N PHE A 617 -18.94 -29.41 3.36
CA PHE A 617 -19.59 -28.13 3.07
C PHE A 617 -18.92 -26.97 3.81
N MET A 618 -18.62 -27.11 5.10
CA MET A 618 -17.94 -26.06 5.87
C MET A 618 -16.61 -25.65 5.25
N PHE A 619 -15.82 -26.60 4.73
CA PHE A 619 -14.53 -26.32 4.08
C PHE A 619 -14.65 -25.70 2.68
N THR A 620 -15.83 -25.73 2.06
CA THR A 620 -16.10 -25.01 0.80
C THR A 620 -16.40 -23.52 1.01
N LEU A 621 -16.68 -23.11 2.26
CA LEU A 621 -17.04 -21.72 2.56
C LEU A 621 -15.80 -20.81 2.61
N PRO A 622 -15.94 -19.52 2.27
CA PRO A 622 -14.87 -18.54 2.45
C PRO A 622 -14.41 -18.45 3.92
N ALA A 623 -13.10 -18.40 4.15
CA ALA A 623 -12.48 -18.37 5.48
C ALA A 623 -13.14 -17.34 6.43
N GLY A 624 -13.35 -16.11 5.97
CA GLY A 624 -13.97 -15.06 6.77
C GLY A 624 -15.40 -15.36 7.23
N LYS A 625 -16.18 -16.10 6.43
CA LYS A 625 -17.54 -16.53 6.79
C LYS A 625 -17.51 -17.60 7.88
N VAL A 626 -16.53 -18.49 7.85
CA VAL A 626 -16.36 -19.55 8.86
C VAL A 626 -15.83 -18.97 10.16
N PHE A 627 -14.79 -18.14 10.09
CA PHE A 627 -14.17 -17.48 11.24
C PHE A 627 -15.22 -16.75 12.10
N TRP A 628 -16.03 -15.87 11.49
CA TRP A 628 -17.04 -15.10 12.22
C TRP A 628 -18.11 -15.97 12.88
N ARG A 629 -18.45 -17.12 12.32
CA ARG A 629 -19.48 -18.01 12.88
C ARG A 629 -18.98 -18.84 14.06
N ILE A 630 -17.69 -19.16 14.06
CA ILE A 630 -17.05 -19.92 15.13
C ILE A 630 -16.65 -18.99 16.27
N PHE A 631 -15.97 -17.88 15.96
CA PHE A 631 -15.32 -17.01 16.94
C PHE A 631 -16.06 -15.70 17.22
N GLY A 632 -17.01 -15.31 16.37
CA GLY A 632 -17.71 -14.03 16.49
C GLY A 632 -19.05 -14.10 17.21
N THR A 633 -19.43 -15.26 17.72
CA THR A 633 -20.61 -15.43 18.57
C THR A 633 -20.21 -16.10 19.87
N PRO A 634 -20.80 -15.73 21.03
CA PRO A 634 -20.56 -16.42 22.29
C PRO A 634 -21.04 -17.87 22.18
N GLN A 635 -20.11 -18.77 21.87
CA GLN A 635 -20.28 -20.22 21.89
C GLN A 635 -19.20 -20.80 22.79
N THR A 636 -19.53 -21.88 23.52
CA THR A 636 -18.53 -22.66 24.24
C THR A 636 -17.65 -23.38 23.22
N LEU A 637 -16.49 -22.80 22.93
CA LEU A 637 -15.49 -23.42 22.08
C LEU A 637 -14.79 -24.54 22.86
N PRO A 638 -14.32 -25.60 22.18
CA PRO A 638 -13.45 -26.57 22.83
C PRO A 638 -12.23 -25.85 23.41
N PRO A 639 -11.81 -26.16 24.65
CA PRO A 639 -10.63 -25.55 25.23
C PRO A 639 -9.43 -25.84 24.34
N MET A 640 -8.59 -24.83 24.12
CA MET A 640 -7.27 -25.07 23.56
C MET A 640 -6.55 -25.95 24.57
N ALA A 641 -6.09 -27.13 24.14
CA ALA A 641 -5.40 -28.04 25.04
C ALA A 641 -4.16 -27.32 25.60
N GLN A 642 -4.27 -26.83 26.83
CA GLN A 642 -3.13 -26.46 27.65
C GLN A 642 -2.59 -27.78 28.17
N SER A 643 -1.59 -28.34 27.48
CA SER A 643 -0.85 -29.49 28.01
C SER A 643 0.27 -28.98 28.89
#